data_AF-A0A4Y7MUR1-F1
#
_entry.id   AF-A0A4Y7MUR1-F1
#
_cell.length_a   1.000
_cell.length_b   1.000
_cell.length_c   1.000
_cell.angle_alpha   90.00
_cell.angle_beta   90.00
_cell.angle_gamma   90.00
#
_symmetry.space_group_name_H-M   'P 1'
#
loop_
_entity.id
_entity.type
_entity.pdbx_description
1 polymer ?
#
loop_
_entity_poly.entity_id
_entity_poly.type
_entity_poly.pdbx_seq_one_letter_code
_entity_poly.pdbx_strand_id
1 'polypeptide(L)'
;MLALRGTLNGALVKSLGINSSVSVPSSLSMTSIVLKRNQSTVPQSGTEGNAALDKKRPYSPFQNTNNMAEYAVARLDDLLNWGRKVKIKDDVKLIIKALAGKILIFNFRSQGSLWPLTFGLACCAVEMMHIAAPRYDMDRQADHGEFELTPRKIPSQNVVIRLIRRETHVKPGNYHICRSFYQSVVPNFTIVNIEKPPCYLRKFTPNGKYFIAFSSDHTSVEVYKYLGPSAVEDLLTDVPGTREFVGNDTNEAVNLRSKVFSKFFQLKHTIAVTPVGEQLNRECSLFVGDGRFVIVGSASYVPEEPQPNFFDIFRNNESVSPHPRSPLEDCSLHIVDIVNGRLCDTRTMKTDKIFLSHNQGLYLYEDTLAVLSVQHQTIHIFKISHDGYFADVKTIGRFCFDDDEWLINQVRGLWPSGQLVRPFREATVNALKHRLLVFLYRRAINMAEAEGNLFHVRKFYQNFDHIRALRIWKMQLLDESQLLLKYASEDVVTLRAPDPNTQPAFFVVYNMENAQVINVYENTSQEILNLFENFCDLLRNATQGSPSSNVFANVIHQRFKQTIVSARFGGQTEATKRLLSQLPISAQSYSSSPYLDLQLFSYDDKWVSLMERPKTSGEHPIRFYVRESGLLRFRIYAGILGRPAPPSSARRLVAFTFHPTDPFAISVQRTNSEYVVNFHVRHI
;
A
#
# COMPACT_ATOMS: atom_id res chain seq x y z
N MET A 1 -15.45 -2.60 4.52
CA MET A 1 -15.44 -2.52 6.00
C MET A 1 -16.69 -3.07 6.72
N LEU A 2 -17.65 -3.71 6.03
CA LEU A 2 -18.75 -4.49 6.68
C LEU A 2 -18.86 -5.95 6.18
N ALA A 3 -18.15 -6.31 5.10
CA ALA A 3 -18.20 -7.65 4.50
C ALA A 3 -17.31 -8.71 5.20
N LEU A 4 -16.37 -8.31 6.05
CA LEU A 4 -15.55 -9.21 6.87
C LEU A 4 -16.09 -9.39 8.31
N ARG A 5 -17.06 -8.57 8.74
CA ARG A 5 -17.75 -8.73 10.04
C ARG A 5 -19.03 -9.57 9.96
N GLY A 6 -19.57 -9.83 8.76
CA GLY A 6 -20.96 -10.28 8.59
C GLY A 6 -21.17 -11.76 8.20
N THR A 7 -20.15 -12.50 7.78
CA THR A 7 -20.34 -13.83 7.18
C THR A 7 -20.24 -15.01 8.16
N LEU A 8 -20.29 -14.75 9.48
CA LEU A 8 -20.22 -15.80 10.51
C LEU A 8 -21.40 -15.83 11.50
N ASN A 9 -22.44 -15.01 11.37
CA ASN A 9 -23.58 -15.04 12.29
C ASN A 9 -24.93 -15.24 11.58
N GLY A 10 -25.44 -16.47 11.62
CA GLY A 10 -26.81 -16.91 11.97
C GLY A 10 -28.09 -16.17 11.55
N ALA A 11 -28.05 -15.13 10.73
CA ALA A 11 -29.20 -14.24 10.50
C ALA A 11 -29.83 -14.33 9.09
N LEU A 12 -29.60 -15.42 8.36
CA LEU A 12 -30.21 -15.66 7.04
C LEU A 12 -31.28 -16.77 7.04
N VAL A 13 -31.51 -17.42 8.19
CA VAL A 13 -32.53 -18.50 8.35
C VAL A 13 -33.90 -17.95 8.80
N LYS A 14 -34.03 -16.65 9.09
CA LYS A 14 -35.30 -16.04 9.54
C LYS A 14 -35.96 -15.07 8.55
N SER A 15 -35.34 -14.77 7.41
CA SER A 15 -35.89 -13.80 6.43
C SER A 15 -36.43 -14.42 5.13
N LEU A 16 -36.38 -15.75 4.99
CA LEU A 16 -36.94 -16.46 3.85
C LEU A 16 -37.87 -17.55 4.36
N GLY A 17 -39.10 -17.16 4.71
CA GLY A 17 -40.17 -18.10 5.00
C GLY A 17 -40.57 -18.85 3.73
N ILE A 18 -39.93 -19.98 3.47
CA ILE A 18 -40.39 -20.99 2.51
C ILE A 18 -40.14 -22.36 3.12
N ASN A 19 -41.24 -23.07 3.38
CA ASN A 19 -41.28 -24.44 3.87
C ASN A 19 -40.74 -25.44 2.84
N SER A 20 -40.28 -26.55 3.39
CA SER A 20 -39.98 -27.84 2.76
C SER A 20 -40.85 -28.22 1.56
N SER A 21 -40.19 -28.66 0.47
CA SER A 21 -40.45 -29.88 -0.32
C SER A 21 -40.16 -29.69 -1.82
N VAL A 22 -39.77 -30.79 -2.46
CA VAL A 22 -39.74 -31.08 -3.90
C VAL A 22 -38.37 -31.07 -4.60
N SER A 23 -38.26 -32.10 -5.44
CA SER A 23 -37.13 -32.85 -5.98
C SER A 23 -36.48 -32.29 -7.25
N VAL A 24 -35.24 -32.72 -7.47
CA VAL A 24 -34.44 -32.59 -8.71
C VAL A 24 -35.17 -33.22 -9.91
N PRO A 25 -35.04 -32.64 -11.12
CA PRO A 25 -34.52 -33.46 -12.21
C PRO A 25 -33.44 -32.79 -13.07
N SER A 26 -32.69 -33.69 -13.68
CA SER A 26 -31.55 -33.56 -14.58
C SER A 26 -31.86 -33.00 -15.98
N SER A 27 -30.79 -32.51 -16.61
CA SER A 27 -30.59 -32.22 -18.04
C SER A 27 -31.16 -30.90 -18.57
N LEU A 28 -30.27 -30.04 -19.10
CA LEU A 28 -30.27 -29.59 -20.50
C LEU A 28 -29.18 -28.52 -20.74
N SER A 29 -28.25 -28.89 -21.64
CA SER A 29 -27.56 -28.10 -22.68
C SER A 29 -27.26 -26.61 -22.48
N MET A 30 -25.97 -26.28 -22.59
CA MET A 30 -25.44 -24.93 -22.76
C MET A 30 -25.88 -24.28 -24.08
N THR A 31 -26.46 -23.08 -24.01
CA THR A 31 -26.38 -22.10 -25.09
C THR A 31 -26.26 -20.67 -24.53
N SER A 32 -25.32 -19.94 -25.11
CA SER A 32 -24.90 -18.57 -24.82
C SER A 32 -26.01 -17.54 -25.07
N ILE A 33 -26.32 -16.72 -24.05
CA ILE A 33 -27.27 -15.60 -24.16
C ILE A 33 -26.52 -14.29 -24.39
N VAL A 34 -26.66 -13.78 -25.62
CA VAL A 34 -26.34 -12.41 -26.03
C VAL A 34 -27.59 -11.55 -25.77
N LEU A 35 -27.50 -10.55 -24.89
CA LEU A 35 -28.58 -9.60 -24.67
C LEU A 35 -28.58 -8.51 -25.76
N LYS A 36 -29.41 -8.71 -26.79
CA LYS A 36 -29.82 -7.68 -27.76
C LYS A 36 -30.85 -6.75 -27.11
N ARG A 37 -30.63 -5.43 -27.23
CA ARG A 37 -31.53 -4.36 -26.78
C ARG A 37 -32.60 -4.14 -27.87
N ASN A 38 -33.85 -4.51 -27.61
CA ASN A 38 -34.97 -4.25 -28.52
C ASN A 38 -35.47 -2.81 -28.36
N GLN A 39 -35.42 -2.03 -29.45
CA GLN A 39 -36.19 -0.80 -29.62
C GLN A 39 -37.43 -1.13 -30.45
N SER A 40 -38.61 -0.79 -29.95
CA SER A 40 -39.87 -0.87 -30.69
C SER A 40 -40.18 0.48 -31.34
N THR A 41 -40.29 0.49 -32.67
CA THR A 41 -40.77 1.61 -33.48
C THR A 41 -42.19 1.34 -33.95
N VAL A 42 -43.10 2.30 -33.76
CA VAL A 42 -44.42 2.35 -34.43
C VAL A 42 -44.40 3.53 -35.40
N PRO A 43 -44.79 3.37 -36.68
CA PRO A 43 -44.73 4.44 -37.68
C PRO A 43 -46.05 5.21 -37.80
N GLN A 44 -45.98 6.54 -37.96
CA GLN A 44 -47.05 7.31 -38.58
C GLN A 44 -46.50 8.38 -39.53
N SER A 45 -47.19 8.51 -40.65
CA SER A 45 -46.86 9.22 -41.88
C SER A 45 -47.29 10.69 -41.89
N GLY A 46 -46.38 11.55 -42.36
CA GLY A 46 -46.59 12.71 -43.25
C GLY A 46 -47.50 13.88 -42.83
N THR A 47 -46.94 15.08 -42.64
CA THR A 47 -47.10 16.25 -43.53
C THR A 47 -46.19 17.41 -43.08
N GLU A 48 -45.63 18.15 -44.04
CA GLU A 48 -44.72 19.29 -43.83
C GLU A 48 -45.46 20.50 -43.25
N GLY A 49 -44.91 21.08 -42.18
CA GLY A 49 -45.41 22.31 -41.57
C GLY A 49 -44.35 22.95 -40.67
N ASN A 50 -43.84 24.10 -41.12
CA ASN A 50 -42.99 25.09 -40.44
C ASN A 50 -42.71 24.86 -38.94
N ALA A 51 -41.44 24.59 -38.61
CA ALA A 51 -40.93 24.59 -37.24
C ALA A 51 -40.98 26.00 -36.63
N ALA A 52 -42.07 26.31 -35.92
CA ALA A 52 -42.09 27.40 -34.97
C ALA A 52 -41.39 26.94 -33.68
N LEU A 53 -40.30 27.62 -33.30
CA LEU A 53 -39.60 27.44 -32.03
C LEU A 53 -40.59 27.54 -30.85
N ASP A 54 -40.83 26.43 -30.15
CA ASP A 54 -41.54 26.44 -28.88
C ASP A 54 -40.77 27.32 -27.88
N LYS A 55 -41.34 28.48 -27.54
CA LYS A 55 -40.77 29.43 -26.58
C LYS A 55 -40.62 28.74 -25.22
N LYS A 56 -39.37 28.67 -24.71
CA LYS A 56 -39.06 28.22 -23.34
C LYS A 56 -39.99 28.91 -22.35
N ARG A 57 -40.83 28.12 -21.66
CA ARG A 57 -41.65 28.64 -20.58
C ARG A 57 -40.75 29.04 -19.41
N PRO A 58 -40.89 30.26 -18.86
CA PRO A 58 -40.10 30.72 -17.74
C PRO A 58 -40.47 29.98 -16.45
N TYR A 59 -39.51 29.88 -15.55
CA TYR A 59 -39.55 29.01 -14.37
C TYR A 59 -40.56 29.44 -13.31
N SER A 60 -40.93 30.72 -13.24
CA SER A 60 -41.93 31.25 -12.30
C SER A 60 -43.24 31.62 -13.03
N PRO A 61 -44.42 31.31 -12.45
CA PRO A 61 -45.72 31.67 -13.03
C PRO A 61 -46.09 33.14 -12.84
N PHE A 62 -45.38 33.88 -11.97
CA PHE A 62 -45.58 35.31 -11.75
C PHE A 62 -44.45 36.10 -12.41
N GLN A 63 -44.77 36.84 -13.47
CA GLN A 63 -43.77 37.58 -14.25
C GLN A 63 -43.92 39.10 -14.18
N ASN A 64 -45.10 39.59 -13.80
CA ASN A 64 -45.40 41.03 -13.70
C ASN A 64 -45.80 41.36 -12.27
N THR A 65 -44.82 41.74 -11.45
CA THR A 65 -45.03 42.31 -10.11
C THR A 65 -44.87 43.83 -10.22
N ASN A 66 -45.95 44.59 -10.00
CA ASN A 66 -45.91 46.06 -10.14
C ASN A 66 -45.58 46.78 -8.83
N ASN A 67 -45.35 46.03 -7.74
CA ASN A 67 -45.02 46.57 -6.42
C ASN A 67 -43.99 45.71 -5.67
N MET A 68 -43.14 46.33 -4.85
CA MET A 68 -42.00 45.69 -4.17
C MET A 68 -42.44 44.59 -3.18
N ALA A 69 -43.63 44.73 -2.59
CA ALA A 69 -44.21 43.72 -1.70
C ALA A 69 -44.57 42.43 -2.46
N GLU A 70 -45.13 42.53 -3.66
CA GLU A 70 -45.47 41.36 -4.49
C GLU A 70 -44.21 40.64 -4.99
N TYR A 71 -43.14 41.40 -5.30
CA TYR A 71 -41.85 40.82 -5.65
C TYR A 71 -41.25 40.00 -4.51
N ALA A 72 -41.31 40.52 -3.28
CA ALA A 72 -40.80 39.83 -2.10
C ALA A 72 -41.59 38.53 -1.82
N VAL A 73 -42.91 38.56 -1.95
CA VAL A 73 -43.77 37.38 -1.77
C VAL A 73 -43.52 36.33 -2.85
N ALA A 74 -43.37 36.75 -4.11
CA ALA A 74 -43.06 35.83 -5.22
C ALA A 74 -41.72 35.11 -5.03
N ARG A 75 -40.69 35.81 -4.52
CA ARG A 75 -39.38 35.21 -4.22
C ARG A 75 -39.39 34.30 -2.99
N LEU A 76 -40.23 34.61 -2.01
CA LEU A 76 -40.43 33.73 -0.86
C LEU A 76 -41.09 32.41 -1.27
N ASP A 77 -42.06 32.46 -2.19
CA ASP A 77 -42.73 31.26 -2.72
C ASP A 77 -41.79 30.41 -3.59
N ASP A 78 -40.93 31.03 -4.40
CA ASP A 78 -39.85 30.35 -5.13
C ASP A 78 -38.91 29.58 -4.18
N LEU A 79 -38.53 30.21 -3.05
CA LEU A 79 -37.66 29.61 -2.03
C LEU A 79 -38.35 28.44 -1.32
N LEU A 80 -39.63 28.57 -1.01
CA LEU A 80 -40.44 27.52 -0.40
C LEU A 80 -40.63 26.32 -1.33
N ASN A 81 -40.87 26.57 -2.63
CA ASN A 81 -40.99 25.50 -3.62
C ASN A 81 -39.64 24.82 -3.90
N TRP A 82 -38.52 25.54 -3.81
CA TRP A 82 -37.19 24.95 -3.82
C TRP A 82 -36.96 24.05 -2.60
N GLY A 83 -37.36 24.50 -1.40
CA GLY A 83 -37.29 23.72 -0.17
C GLY A 83 -38.16 22.45 -0.19
N ARG A 84 -39.36 22.50 -0.78
CA ARG A 84 -40.27 21.34 -0.88
C ARG A 84 -39.77 20.23 -1.83
N LYS A 85 -38.93 20.56 -2.82
CA LYS A 85 -38.35 19.56 -3.74
C LYS A 85 -37.20 18.75 -3.13
N VAL A 86 -36.66 19.19 -1.98
CA VAL A 86 -35.60 18.50 -1.26
C VAL A 86 -36.22 17.59 -0.20
N LYS A 87 -36.41 16.30 -0.50
CA LYS A 87 -36.84 15.29 0.49
C LYS A 87 -35.73 15.05 1.52
N ILE A 88 -35.84 15.65 2.70
CA ILE A 88 -35.06 15.27 3.90
C ILE A 88 -36.05 15.09 5.07
N LYS A 89 -36.07 13.87 5.62
CA LYS A 89 -36.87 13.48 6.78
C LYS A 89 -36.13 13.81 8.09
N ASP A 90 -36.91 14.28 9.07
CA ASP A 90 -36.80 14.06 10.52
C ASP A 90 -35.77 14.79 11.42
N ASP A 91 -35.10 15.87 11.00
CA ASP A 91 -34.18 16.65 11.90
C ASP A 91 -34.57 18.13 12.19
N VAL A 92 -35.79 18.57 11.85
CA VAL A 92 -36.15 20.00 11.97
C VAL A 92 -36.56 20.42 13.39
N LYS A 93 -36.93 19.49 14.29
CA LYS A 93 -37.21 19.84 15.70
C LYS A 93 -35.95 20.19 16.52
N LEU A 94 -34.77 19.74 16.09
CA LEU A 94 -33.50 20.01 16.77
C LEU A 94 -32.92 21.38 16.36
N ILE A 95 -33.17 21.82 15.12
CA ILE A 95 -32.62 23.08 14.58
C ILE A 95 -33.39 24.30 15.12
N ILE A 96 -34.71 24.21 15.34
CA ILE A 96 -35.50 25.32 15.88
C ILE A 96 -35.17 25.59 17.36
N LYS A 97 -34.83 24.56 18.16
CA LYS A 97 -34.35 24.75 19.54
C LYS A 97 -32.91 25.28 19.63
N ALA A 98 -32.11 25.11 18.58
CA ALA A 98 -30.71 25.57 18.54
C ALA A 98 -30.54 27.03 18.08
N LEU A 99 -31.57 27.66 17.53
CA LEU A 99 -31.50 29.03 16.99
C LEU A 99 -31.84 30.15 18.00
N ALA A 100 -32.21 29.84 19.25
CA ALA A 100 -32.65 30.85 20.23
C ALA A 100 -31.65 31.16 21.36
N GLY A 101 -30.45 30.57 21.41
CA GLY A 101 -29.49 30.95 22.43
C GLY A 101 -28.17 30.17 22.38
N LYS A 102 -27.07 30.91 22.36
CA LYS A 102 -25.65 30.48 22.35
C LYS A 102 -24.99 30.30 20.99
N ILE A 103 -24.72 31.42 20.31
CA ILE A 103 -23.44 31.64 19.60
C ILE A 103 -22.98 33.09 19.91
N LEU A 104 -22.57 33.30 21.15
CA LEU A 104 -21.55 34.28 21.51
C LEU A 104 -20.36 33.40 21.92
N ILE A 105 -19.19 33.68 21.36
CA ILE A 105 -17.92 32.91 21.48
C ILE A 105 -17.78 31.77 20.46
N PHE A 106 -17.53 32.13 19.19
CA PHE A 106 -16.47 31.58 18.32
C PHE A 106 -16.56 32.30 16.96
N ASN A 107 -15.42 32.79 16.44
CA ASN A 107 -15.24 33.59 15.21
C ASN A 107 -15.42 35.12 15.29
N PHE A 108 -14.72 35.78 16.21
CA PHE A 108 -14.47 37.24 16.11
C PHE A 108 -13.07 37.58 15.53
N ARG A 109 -12.40 36.66 14.81
CA ARG A 109 -11.03 36.88 14.28
C ARG A 109 -10.88 36.76 12.76
N SER A 110 -11.95 36.56 12.00
CA SER A 110 -11.89 36.45 10.53
C SER A 110 -12.76 37.44 9.74
N GLN A 111 -13.54 38.30 10.41
CA GLN A 111 -14.36 39.31 9.70
C GLN A 111 -13.57 40.55 9.26
N GLY A 112 -12.42 40.84 9.87
CA GLY A 112 -11.59 42.00 9.49
C GLY A 112 -10.66 41.75 8.29
N SER A 113 -10.27 40.52 7.99
CA SER A 113 -9.18 40.23 7.04
C SER A 113 -9.58 39.40 5.81
N LEU A 114 -10.77 39.64 5.26
CA LEU A 114 -11.22 39.04 4.01
C LEU A 114 -10.59 39.79 2.83
N TRP A 115 -9.69 39.13 2.10
CA TRP A 115 -9.14 39.65 0.84
C TRP A 115 -9.96 39.11 -0.34
N PRO A 116 -10.83 39.92 -0.97
CA PRO A 116 -11.60 39.48 -2.12
C PRO A 116 -10.69 39.33 -3.35
N LEU A 117 -10.76 38.18 -4.03
CA LEU A 117 -10.13 38.00 -5.34
C LEU A 117 -11.12 38.45 -6.43
N THR A 118 -10.99 39.68 -6.91
CA THR A 118 -11.89 40.25 -7.93
C THR A 118 -11.54 39.73 -9.32
N PHE A 119 -12.51 39.19 -10.05
CA PHE A 119 -12.35 38.73 -11.44
C PHE A 119 -13.29 39.52 -12.36
N GLY A 120 -12.75 40.46 -13.14
CA GLY A 120 -13.53 41.36 -13.99
C GLY A 120 -13.55 40.91 -15.45
N LEU A 121 -14.65 40.31 -15.90
CA LEU A 121 -14.81 39.82 -17.29
C LEU A 121 -15.63 40.74 -18.20
N ALA A 122 -16.29 41.76 -17.64
CA ALA A 122 -17.17 42.68 -18.37
C ALA A 122 -17.31 44.03 -17.62
N CYS A 123 -18.27 44.87 -18.02
CA CYS A 123 -18.51 46.22 -17.48
C CYS A 123 -18.74 46.27 -15.95
N CYS A 124 -19.20 45.19 -15.31
CA CYS A 124 -19.28 45.07 -13.85
C CYS A 124 -17.91 45.18 -13.15
N ALA A 125 -16.80 45.03 -13.89
CA ALA A 125 -15.46 45.29 -13.37
C ALA A 125 -15.24 46.76 -13.03
N VAL A 126 -15.86 47.69 -13.78
CA VAL A 126 -15.76 49.14 -13.55
C VAL A 126 -16.46 49.50 -12.24
N GLU A 127 -17.62 48.91 -11.98
CA GLU A 127 -18.35 49.10 -10.72
C GLU A 127 -17.57 48.52 -9.52
N MET A 128 -16.91 47.36 -9.68
CA MET A 128 -15.99 46.82 -8.66
C MET A 128 -14.77 47.73 -8.43
N MET A 129 -14.21 48.34 -9.46
CA MET A 129 -13.12 49.30 -9.34
C MET A 129 -13.56 50.57 -8.60
N HIS A 130 -14.80 51.02 -8.80
CA HIS A 130 -15.38 52.16 -8.07
C HIS A 130 -15.60 51.84 -6.57
N ILE A 131 -15.86 50.58 -6.22
CA ILE A 131 -15.95 50.13 -4.83
C ILE A 131 -14.56 50.10 -4.16
N ALA A 132 -13.49 49.80 -4.91
CA ALA A 132 -12.11 49.87 -4.42
C ALA A 132 -11.51 51.29 -4.44
N ALA A 133 -12.24 52.28 -4.95
CA ALA A 133 -11.81 53.67 -5.05
C ALA A 133 -11.98 54.40 -3.71
N PRO A 134 -11.31 55.55 -3.46
CA PRO A 134 -11.30 56.22 -2.15
C PRO A 134 -12.68 56.70 -1.65
N ARG A 135 -13.72 56.64 -2.48
CA ARG A 135 -15.10 56.96 -2.09
C ARG A 135 -15.76 55.82 -1.28
N TYR A 136 -15.33 54.57 -1.44
CA TYR A 136 -15.86 53.37 -0.78
C TYR A 136 -14.74 52.44 -0.25
N ASP A 137 -13.64 53.04 0.23
CA ASP A 137 -12.40 52.38 0.67
C ASP A 137 -12.63 51.11 1.53
N MET A 138 -12.33 49.95 0.95
CA MET A 138 -12.49 48.64 1.60
C MET A 138 -11.42 48.34 2.65
N ASP A 139 -10.27 49.02 2.64
CA ASP A 139 -9.14 48.68 3.52
C ASP A 139 -9.27 49.28 4.94
N ARG A 140 -10.30 50.09 5.20
CA ARG A 140 -10.52 50.77 6.48
C ARG A 140 -10.95 49.85 7.65
N GLN A 141 -11.15 48.55 7.42
CA GLN A 141 -11.63 47.59 8.45
C GLN A 141 -10.55 46.68 9.06
N ALA A 142 -9.29 46.76 8.61
CA ALA A 142 -8.20 45.90 9.08
C ALA A 142 -6.99 46.71 9.57
N ASP A 143 -7.14 47.48 10.63
CA ASP A 143 -6.00 48.14 11.27
C ASP A 143 -5.88 47.63 12.71
N HIS A 144 -4.80 46.89 13.00
CA HIS A 144 -4.13 46.68 14.31
C HIS A 144 -3.33 45.35 14.30
N GLY A 145 -2.00 45.44 14.15
CA GLY A 145 -1.06 44.36 14.48
C GLY A 145 0.18 44.33 13.59
N GLU A 146 1.34 44.53 14.20
CA GLU A 146 2.69 44.58 13.61
C GLU A 146 2.97 43.51 12.53
N PHE A 147 3.52 43.94 11.39
CA PHE A 147 3.88 43.09 10.26
C PHE A 147 5.30 42.55 10.38
N GLU A 148 5.45 41.35 10.95
CA GLU A 148 6.63 40.53 10.69
C GLU A 148 6.40 39.77 9.38
N LEU A 149 7.07 40.19 8.30
CA LEU A 149 6.97 39.56 6.97
C LEU A 149 7.66 38.20 6.99
N THR A 150 6.99 37.18 7.51
CA THR A 150 7.39 35.79 7.24
C THR A 150 7.11 35.51 5.76
N PRO A 151 8.12 35.17 4.93
CA PRO A 151 7.89 34.91 3.53
C PRO A 151 6.94 33.72 3.39
N ARG A 152 5.73 33.99 2.87
CA ARG A 152 4.74 32.94 2.62
C ARG A 152 5.35 31.97 1.62
N LYS A 153 5.64 30.73 2.05
CA LYS A 153 6.11 29.68 1.14
C LYS A 153 5.00 29.40 0.13
N ILE A 154 5.11 29.98 -1.06
CA ILE A 154 4.20 29.70 -2.17
C ILE A 154 4.49 28.25 -2.58
N PRO A 155 3.51 27.33 -2.47
CA PRO A 155 3.69 25.96 -2.95
C PRO A 155 3.92 25.98 -4.47
N SER A 156 4.59 24.96 -4.99
CA SER A 156 4.84 24.80 -6.42
C SER A 156 3.56 25.05 -7.24
N GLN A 157 3.57 26.09 -8.07
CA GLN A 157 2.43 26.52 -8.90
C GLN A 157 2.27 25.69 -10.18
N ASN A 158 2.91 24.51 -10.24
CA ASN A 158 2.87 23.65 -11.42
C ASN A 158 1.41 23.35 -11.78
N VAL A 159 1.03 23.67 -13.02
CA VAL A 159 -0.32 23.46 -13.56
C VAL A 159 -0.77 22.02 -13.36
N VAL A 160 0.14 21.05 -13.50
CA VAL A 160 -0.09 19.63 -13.23
C VAL A 160 -0.57 19.42 -11.79
N ILE A 161 0.13 19.98 -10.80
CA ILE A 161 -0.22 19.82 -9.38
C ILE A 161 -1.54 20.52 -9.06
N ARG A 162 -1.81 21.68 -9.68
CA ARG A 162 -3.08 22.40 -9.50
C ARG A 162 -4.27 21.64 -10.11
N LEU A 163 -4.07 21.02 -11.27
CA LEU A 163 -5.08 20.16 -11.91
C LEU A 163 -5.31 18.89 -11.12
N ILE A 164 -4.25 18.20 -10.67
CA ILE A 164 -4.36 17.02 -9.80
C ILE A 164 -5.12 17.38 -8.52
N ARG A 165 -4.79 18.48 -7.84
CA ARG A 165 -5.51 18.91 -6.63
C ARG A 165 -6.97 19.25 -6.90
N ARG A 166 -7.27 19.83 -8.08
CA ARG A 166 -8.65 20.10 -8.51
C ARG A 166 -9.42 18.80 -8.71
N GLU A 167 -8.79 17.79 -9.30
CA GLU A 167 -9.41 16.48 -9.55
C GLU A 167 -9.57 15.65 -8.26
N THR A 168 -8.56 15.62 -7.40
CA THR A 168 -8.55 14.81 -6.17
C THR A 168 -9.41 15.37 -5.03
N HIS A 169 -9.75 16.66 -5.05
CA HIS A 169 -10.72 17.26 -4.11
C HIS A 169 -12.19 17.17 -4.59
N VAL A 170 -12.47 16.51 -5.72
CA VAL A 170 -13.84 16.15 -6.08
C VAL A 170 -14.29 14.95 -5.20
N LYS A 171 -15.56 14.96 -4.77
CA LYS A 171 -16.18 13.96 -3.88
C LYS A 171 -15.72 12.52 -4.16
N PRO A 172 -15.54 11.69 -3.10
CA PRO A 172 -15.09 10.30 -3.21
C PRO A 172 -16.13 9.50 -4.00
N GLY A 173 -15.84 9.23 -5.26
CA GLY A 173 -16.73 8.49 -6.14
C GLY A 173 -16.08 8.10 -7.47
N ASN A 174 -15.23 8.97 -8.04
CA ASN A 174 -14.67 8.77 -9.38
C ASN A 174 -13.13 8.85 -9.39
N TYR A 175 -12.48 8.01 -8.59
CA TYR A 175 -11.01 7.90 -8.56
C TYR A 175 -10.42 7.60 -9.96
N HIS A 176 -11.16 6.86 -10.79
CA HIS A 176 -10.76 6.52 -12.16
C HIS A 176 -10.71 7.73 -13.10
N ILE A 177 -11.61 8.71 -12.97
CA ILE A 177 -11.65 9.90 -13.83
C ILE A 177 -10.43 10.80 -13.53
N CYS A 178 -10.07 10.93 -12.25
CA CYS A 178 -8.92 11.71 -11.78
C CYS A 178 -7.56 11.15 -12.22
N ARG A 179 -7.51 9.91 -12.70
CA ARG A 179 -6.27 9.25 -13.13
C ARG A 179 -6.03 9.31 -14.63
N SER A 180 -7.05 9.65 -15.42
CA SER A 180 -6.92 9.80 -16.88
C SER A 180 -5.87 10.86 -17.27
N PHE A 181 -5.67 11.89 -16.44
CA PHE A 181 -4.63 12.90 -16.62
C PHE A 181 -3.21 12.32 -16.77
N TYR A 182 -2.91 11.23 -16.07
CA TYR A 182 -1.59 10.59 -16.14
C TYR A 182 -1.32 9.94 -17.50
N GLN A 183 -2.35 9.71 -18.32
CA GLN A 183 -2.16 9.30 -19.72
C GLN A 183 -1.57 10.44 -20.55
N SER A 184 -1.90 11.69 -20.23
CA SER A 184 -1.38 12.86 -20.94
C SER A 184 0.01 13.27 -20.44
N VAL A 185 0.25 13.16 -19.13
CA VAL A 185 1.51 13.60 -18.50
C VAL A 185 2.38 12.42 -18.12
N VAL A 186 3.36 12.09 -18.97
CA VAL A 186 4.21 10.90 -18.85
C VAL A 186 5.71 11.22 -18.84
N PRO A 187 6.57 10.37 -18.25
CA PRO A 187 8.02 10.42 -18.42
C PRO A 187 8.40 9.86 -19.79
N ASN A 188 8.59 10.74 -20.78
CA ASN A 188 8.89 10.40 -22.17
C ASN A 188 10.38 10.41 -22.52
N PHE A 189 11.25 10.86 -21.61
CA PHE A 189 12.67 11.03 -21.88
C PHE A 189 13.53 10.32 -20.84
N THR A 190 14.62 9.66 -21.28
CA THR A 190 15.53 8.94 -20.38
C THR A 190 16.95 9.52 -20.41
N ILE A 191 17.46 9.86 -19.23
CA ILE A 191 18.85 10.24 -19.01
C ILE A 191 19.58 9.03 -18.45
N VAL A 192 20.51 8.47 -19.24
CA VAL A 192 21.24 7.26 -18.89
C VAL A 192 22.52 7.59 -18.12
N ASN A 193 22.86 6.76 -17.14
CA ASN A 193 24.13 6.79 -16.40
C ASN A 193 24.43 8.14 -15.71
N ILE A 194 23.58 8.49 -14.74
CA ILE A 194 23.66 9.74 -13.98
C ILE A 194 24.72 9.64 -12.89
N GLU A 195 25.52 10.69 -12.75
CA GLU A 195 26.46 10.82 -11.64
C GLU A 195 25.70 11.13 -10.36
N LYS A 196 25.99 10.37 -9.31
CA LYS A 196 25.33 10.52 -8.01
C LYS A 196 26.36 10.49 -6.88
N PRO A 197 26.03 11.03 -5.70
CA PRO A 197 26.84 10.83 -4.51
C PRO A 197 27.01 9.34 -4.18
N PRO A 198 27.98 8.99 -3.31
CA PRO A 198 28.21 7.62 -2.85
C PRO A 198 27.09 7.15 -1.91
N CYS A 199 25.90 6.93 -2.46
CA CYS A 199 24.72 6.47 -1.74
C CYS A 199 23.95 5.41 -2.55
N TYR A 200 23.15 4.61 -1.86
CA TYR A 200 22.21 3.64 -2.43
C TYR A 200 20.79 4.21 -2.37
N LEU A 201 20.25 4.50 -3.54
CA LEU A 201 18.91 5.05 -3.71
C LEU A 201 17.86 4.00 -3.33
N ARG A 202 16.87 4.36 -2.50
CA ARG A 202 15.86 3.42 -1.98
C ARG A 202 14.45 3.68 -2.46
N LYS A 203 13.76 4.69 -1.90
CA LYS A 203 12.31 4.87 -2.08
C LYS A 203 11.87 6.31 -1.77
N PHE A 204 10.78 6.74 -2.41
CA PHE A 204 10.07 7.96 -2.07
C PHE A 204 9.19 7.76 -0.83
N THR A 205 9.05 8.83 -0.04
CA THR A 205 7.96 8.92 0.93
C THR A 205 6.60 8.77 0.26
N PRO A 206 5.55 8.27 0.94
CA PRO A 206 4.20 8.15 0.38
C PRO A 206 3.66 9.45 -0.21
N ASN A 207 4.08 10.59 0.36
CA ASN A 207 3.74 11.94 -0.10
C ASN A 207 4.60 12.45 -1.28
N GLY A 208 5.63 11.73 -1.71
CA GLY A 208 6.56 12.09 -2.81
C GLY A 208 7.57 13.20 -2.50
N LYS A 209 7.38 13.97 -1.41
CA LYS A 209 8.20 15.16 -1.11
C LYS A 209 9.67 14.87 -0.77
N TYR A 210 9.91 13.74 -0.11
CA TYR A 210 11.25 13.32 0.30
C TYR A 210 11.62 11.99 -0.33
N PHE A 211 12.89 11.85 -0.63
CA PHE A 211 13.52 10.65 -1.16
C PHE A 211 14.59 10.16 -0.20
N ILE A 212 14.57 8.86 0.12
CA ILE A 212 15.52 8.25 1.05
C ILE A 212 16.57 7.46 0.27
N ALA A 213 17.82 7.63 0.71
CA ALA A 213 18.95 6.82 0.30
C ALA A 213 19.74 6.37 1.55
N PHE A 214 20.55 5.34 1.38
CA PHE A 214 21.51 4.89 2.38
C PHE A 214 22.91 5.29 1.95
N SER A 215 23.76 5.71 2.88
CA SER A 215 25.17 5.98 2.57
C SER A 215 25.88 4.72 2.01
N SER A 216 26.94 4.90 1.23
CA SER A 216 27.81 3.82 0.74
C SER A 216 28.30 2.91 1.85
N ASP A 217 28.51 3.49 3.03
CA ASP A 217 29.13 2.83 4.18
C ASP A 217 28.09 2.08 5.02
N HIS A 218 26.79 2.19 4.66
CA HIS A 218 25.66 1.60 5.37
C HIS A 218 25.47 2.05 6.82
N THR A 219 26.02 3.19 7.20
CA THR A 219 25.94 3.69 8.59
C THR A 219 24.87 4.76 8.78
N SER A 220 24.56 5.48 7.69
CA SER A 220 23.68 6.64 7.73
C SER A 220 22.57 6.58 6.68
N VAL A 221 21.46 7.22 7.03
CA VAL A 221 20.31 7.45 6.17
C VAL A 221 20.38 8.88 5.66
N GLU A 222 20.36 9.02 4.34
CA GLU A 222 20.37 10.31 3.66
C GLU A 222 18.95 10.66 3.18
N VAL A 223 18.48 11.84 3.58
CA VAL A 223 17.17 12.36 3.21
C VAL A 223 17.36 13.49 2.21
N TYR A 224 16.85 13.27 1.01
CA TYR A 224 16.83 14.26 -0.06
C TYR A 224 15.43 14.85 -0.20
N LYS A 225 15.36 16.18 -0.34
CA LYS A 225 14.15 16.89 -0.73
C LYS A 225 14.03 16.86 -2.25
N TYR A 226 12.90 16.39 -2.74
CA TYR A 226 12.60 16.35 -4.16
C TYR A 226 12.05 17.71 -4.63
N LEU A 227 12.66 18.29 -5.67
CA LEU A 227 12.32 19.61 -6.19
C LEU A 227 11.34 19.59 -7.39
N GLY A 228 11.02 18.40 -7.91
CA GLY A 228 10.08 18.22 -9.00
C GLY A 228 10.71 18.10 -10.39
N PRO A 229 9.92 17.69 -11.40
CA PRO A 229 10.40 17.47 -12.77
C PRO A 229 10.81 18.76 -13.50
N SER A 230 10.22 19.90 -13.17
CA SER A 230 10.54 21.19 -13.79
C SER A 230 11.94 21.72 -13.45
N ALA A 231 12.58 21.21 -12.39
CA ALA A 231 13.89 21.70 -11.95
C ALA A 231 15.03 21.44 -12.95
N VAL A 232 14.83 20.50 -13.88
CA VAL A 232 15.82 20.08 -14.89
C VAL A 232 15.45 20.56 -16.30
N GLU A 233 14.30 21.21 -16.46
CA GLU A 233 13.85 21.75 -17.76
C GLU A 233 14.89 22.71 -18.37
N ASP A 234 15.49 23.58 -17.55
CA ASP A 234 16.57 24.49 -17.94
C ASP A 234 17.81 23.77 -18.53
N LEU A 235 18.07 22.52 -18.13
CA LEU A 235 19.19 21.72 -18.62
C LEU A 235 18.85 20.94 -19.89
N LEU A 236 17.56 20.83 -20.23
CA LEU A 236 17.06 20.07 -21.35
C LEU A 236 16.68 20.95 -22.55
N THR A 237 16.74 22.28 -22.43
CA THR A 237 16.43 23.23 -23.51
C THR A 237 17.22 22.96 -24.79
N ASP A 238 18.47 22.53 -24.65
CA ASP A 238 19.38 22.30 -25.77
C ASP A 238 19.18 20.92 -26.42
N VAL A 239 18.39 20.03 -25.78
CA VAL A 239 18.12 18.69 -26.30
C VAL A 239 16.86 18.73 -27.17
N PRO A 240 16.96 18.35 -28.47
CA PRO A 240 15.78 18.34 -29.33
C PRO A 240 14.73 17.36 -28.80
N GLY A 241 13.47 17.81 -28.71
CA GLY A 241 12.35 17.01 -28.19
C GLY A 241 12.03 15.72 -28.96
N THR A 242 12.65 15.50 -30.12
CA THR A 242 12.58 14.26 -30.89
C THR A 242 13.47 13.15 -30.33
N ARG A 243 14.48 13.47 -29.50
CA ARG A 243 15.35 12.47 -28.86
C ARG A 243 14.62 11.86 -27.66
N GLU A 244 14.53 10.53 -27.64
CA GLU A 244 13.88 9.78 -26.55
C GLU A 244 14.84 9.46 -25.38
N PHE A 245 16.17 9.51 -25.62
CA PHE A 245 17.18 9.28 -24.59
C PHE A 245 18.51 9.99 -24.87
N VAL A 246 19.31 10.19 -23.82
CA VAL A 246 20.70 10.65 -23.91
C VAL A 246 21.63 9.53 -23.43
N GLY A 247 22.43 9.01 -24.37
CA GLY A 247 23.40 7.93 -24.18
C GLY A 247 24.80 8.42 -23.78
N ASN A 248 25.77 7.51 -23.74
CA ASN A 248 27.13 7.79 -23.24
C ASN A 248 28.02 8.62 -24.18
N ASP A 249 27.63 8.77 -25.44
CA ASP A 249 28.60 9.08 -26.50
C ASP A 249 28.71 10.57 -26.85
N THR A 250 27.96 11.46 -26.19
CA THR A 250 27.97 12.91 -26.49
C THR A 250 28.57 13.74 -25.36
N ASN A 251 29.43 14.72 -25.69
CA ASN A 251 29.99 15.66 -24.71
C ASN A 251 28.91 16.47 -23.96
N GLU A 252 27.78 16.74 -24.61
CA GLU A 252 26.58 17.34 -24.01
C GLU A 252 26.01 16.47 -22.86
N ALA A 253 26.11 15.15 -22.97
CA ALA A 253 25.62 14.23 -21.95
C ALA A 253 26.40 14.33 -20.63
N VAL A 254 27.70 14.67 -20.69
CA VAL A 254 28.57 14.73 -19.50
C VAL A 254 28.17 15.87 -18.56
N ASN A 255 27.93 17.06 -19.13
CA ASN A 255 27.47 18.22 -18.36
C ASN A 255 26.06 18.01 -17.79
N LEU A 256 25.19 17.33 -18.54
CA LEU A 256 23.85 16.99 -18.08
C LEU A 256 23.92 16.00 -16.89
N ARG A 257 24.67 14.90 -17.02
CA ARG A 257 24.75 13.83 -16.02
C ARG A 257 25.28 14.29 -14.66
N SER A 258 26.27 15.17 -14.65
CA SER A 258 26.88 15.69 -13.42
C SER A 258 25.94 16.62 -12.65
N LYS A 259 25.05 17.36 -13.34
CA LYS A 259 24.18 18.38 -12.72
C LYS A 259 22.75 17.91 -12.44
N VAL A 260 22.26 16.90 -13.15
CA VAL A 260 20.86 16.44 -13.04
C VAL A 260 20.52 15.99 -11.62
N PHE A 261 21.41 15.24 -10.97
CA PHE A 261 21.12 14.73 -9.62
C PHE A 261 20.91 15.86 -8.60
N SER A 262 21.83 16.84 -8.56
CA SER A 262 21.78 17.95 -7.61
C SER A 262 20.62 18.91 -7.85
N LYS A 263 20.10 18.97 -9.08
CA LYS A 263 18.89 19.73 -9.43
C LYS A 263 17.59 19.03 -8.97
N PHE A 264 17.52 17.71 -9.08
CA PHE A 264 16.34 16.95 -8.63
C PHE A 264 16.28 16.80 -7.11
N PHE A 265 17.44 16.55 -6.51
CA PHE A 265 17.57 16.13 -5.13
C PHE A 265 18.47 17.09 -4.37
N GLN A 266 17.86 17.84 -3.45
CA GLN A 266 18.59 18.66 -2.50
C GLN A 266 18.79 17.85 -1.21
N LEU A 267 20.03 17.56 -0.84
CA LEU A 267 20.33 16.91 0.43
C LEU A 267 19.82 17.79 1.58
N LYS A 268 18.97 17.20 2.44
CA LYS A 268 18.37 17.90 3.57
C LYS A 268 19.00 17.46 4.89
N HIS A 269 19.14 16.15 5.08
CA HIS A 269 19.70 15.57 6.30
C HIS A 269 20.54 14.34 5.97
N THR A 270 21.65 14.17 6.70
CA THR A 270 22.41 12.92 6.77
C THR A 270 22.39 12.48 8.22
N ILE A 271 21.74 11.35 8.49
CA ILE A 271 21.42 10.89 9.85
C ILE A 271 22.25 9.64 10.10
N ALA A 272 23.22 9.71 11.00
CA ALA A 272 23.95 8.54 11.46
C ALA A 272 23.00 7.68 12.31
N VAL A 273 22.80 6.43 11.91
CA VAL A 273 21.85 5.52 12.56
C VAL A 273 22.57 4.41 13.30
N THR A 274 23.56 3.77 12.67
CA THR A 274 24.23 2.62 13.28
C THR A 274 25.55 2.99 13.97
N PRO A 275 25.85 2.36 15.11
CA PRO A 275 27.17 2.42 15.73
C PRO A 275 28.18 1.58 14.92
N VAL A 276 29.47 1.75 15.23
CA VAL A 276 30.58 1.05 14.56
C VAL A 276 30.39 -0.48 14.63
N GLY A 277 30.31 -1.15 13.48
CA GLY A 277 30.17 -2.61 13.37
C GLY A 277 28.80 -3.09 12.88
N GLU A 278 27.76 -2.27 12.99
CA GLU A 278 26.42 -2.57 12.48
C GLU A 278 26.21 -1.99 11.06
N GLN A 279 25.64 -2.80 10.15
CA GLN A 279 25.34 -2.37 8.79
C GLN A 279 23.83 -2.25 8.55
N LEU A 280 23.39 -1.12 8.02
CA LEU A 280 22.01 -0.93 7.58
C LEU A 280 21.67 -1.83 6.38
N ASN A 281 20.52 -2.48 6.46
CA ASN A 281 19.97 -3.22 5.33
C ASN A 281 19.33 -2.23 4.35
N ARG A 282 19.94 -2.09 3.17
CA ARG A 282 19.52 -1.17 2.11
C ARG A 282 18.10 -1.43 1.58
N GLU A 283 17.55 -2.63 1.80
CA GLU A 283 16.22 -3.01 1.33
C GLU A 283 15.14 -2.89 2.42
N CYS A 284 15.54 -2.61 3.66
CA CYS A 284 14.63 -2.50 4.78
C CYS A 284 14.20 -1.04 4.99
N SER A 285 12.94 -0.74 4.67
CA SER A 285 12.38 0.60 4.84
C SER A 285 10.87 0.52 4.93
N LEU A 286 10.30 1.01 6.04
CA LEU A 286 8.85 1.08 6.27
C LEU A 286 8.46 2.49 6.72
N PHE A 287 7.49 3.10 6.04
CA PHE A 287 6.98 4.42 6.39
C PHE A 287 5.80 4.34 7.35
N VAL A 288 5.82 5.12 8.41
CA VAL A 288 4.71 5.17 9.37
C VAL A 288 3.73 6.28 8.98
N GLY A 289 2.44 5.95 8.87
CA GLY A 289 1.37 6.89 8.53
C GLY A 289 1.66 7.73 7.29
N ASP A 290 1.68 9.06 7.45
CA ASP A 290 1.94 10.04 6.38
C ASP A 290 3.41 10.07 5.89
N GLY A 291 4.27 9.17 6.38
CA GLY A 291 5.68 9.11 6.01
C GLY A 291 6.53 10.19 6.68
N ARG A 292 6.15 10.63 7.89
CA ARG A 292 7.00 11.46 8.76
C ARG A 292 8.16 10.65 9.33
N PHE A 293 7.89 9.42 9.74
CA PHE A 293 8.87 8.50 10.31
C PHE A 293 9.15 7.37 9.32
N VAL A 294 10.41 6.92 9.28
CA VAL A 294 10.83 5.70 8.59
C VAL A 294 11.48 4.75 9.58
N ILE A 295 11.11 3.48 9.49
CA ILE A 295 11.74 2.38 10.21
C ILE A 295 12.77 1.77 9.28
N VAL A 296 14.01 1.68 9.75
CA VAL A 296 15.13 1.04 9.06
C VAL A 296 15.72 -0.05 9.95
N GLY A 297 16.13 -1.16 9.35
CA GLY A 297 16.78 -2.26 10.04
C GLY A 297 18.28 -2.28 9.81
N SER A 298 19.05 -2.49 10.86
CA SER A 298 20.46 -2.86 10.81
C SER A 298 20.63 -4.33 11.22
N ALA A 299 21.71 -4.93 10.76
CA ALA A 299 22.16 -6.22 11.25
C ALA A 299 23.67 -6.19 11.45
N SER A 300 24.12 -6.81 12.54
CA SER A 300 25.52 -7.17 12.76
C SER A 300 25.63 -8.69 12.80
N TYR A 301 26.62 -9.23 12.10
CA TYR A 301 26.93 -10.66 12.16
C TYR A 301 27.49 -10.99 13.54
N VAL A 302 26.92 -12.01 14.20
CA VAL A 302 27.46 -12.51 15.46
C VAL A 302 28.66 -13.41 15.13
N PRO A 303 29.89 -13.07 15.55
CA PRO A 303 31.06 -13.90 15.27
C PRO A 303 30.90 -15.30 15.87
N GLU A 304 31.42 -16.32 15.18
CA GLU A 304 31.37 -17.71 15.66
C GLU A 304 32.29 -17.93 16.88
N GLU A 305 33.28 -17.06 17.10
CA GLU A 305 34.19 -17.09 18.24
C GLU A 305 34.29 -15.71 18.92
N PRO A 306 34.00 -15.60 20.24
CA PRO A 306 33.47 -16.65 21.11
C PRO A 306 32.02 -17.01 20.73
N GLN A 307 31.68 -18.30 20.81
CA GLN A 307 30.32 -18.74 20.51
C GLN A 307 29.31 -18.03 21.43
N PRO A 308 28.19 -17.53 20.89
CA PRO A 308 27.14 -16.93 21.72
C PRO A 308 26.63 -17.95 22.75
N ASN A 309 26.17 -17.47 23.91
CA ASN A 309 25.71 -18.38 24.95
C ASN A 309 24.60 -19.27 24.41
N PHE A 310 24.68 -20.56 24.71
CA PHE A 310 23.70 -21.55 24.28
C PHE A 310 22.24 -21.14 24.57
N PHE A 311 22.00 -20.51 25.73
CA PHE A 311 20.67 -20.08 26.15
C PHE A 311 20.17 -18.80 25.48
N ASP A 312 21.07 -18.03 24.86
CA ASP A 312 20.69 -16.87 24.05
C ASP A 312 20.23 -17.33 22.65
N ILE A 313 20.83 -18.41 22.13
CA ILE A 313 20.44 -19.07 20.88
C ILE A 313 19.11 -19.82 21.04
N PHE A 314 18.98 -20.59 22.13
CA PHE A 314 17.84 -21.47 22.39
C PHE A 314 16.99 -20.95 23.56
N ARG A 315 16.17 -19.93 23.26
CA ARG A 315 15.28 -19.31 24.26
C ARG A 315 14.03 -20.13 24.57
N ASN A 316 13.65 -21.05 23.69
CA ASN A 316 12.52 -21.96 23.90
C ASN A 316 12.76 -23.29 23.19
N ASN A 317 11.92 -24.29 23.47
CA ASN A 317 12.01 -25.63 22.89
C ASN A 317 11.63 -25.70 21.38
N GLU A 318 11.11 -24.62 20.81
CA GLU A 318 10.79 -24.52 19.38
C GLU A 318 11.83 -23.71 18.59
N SER A 319 12.86 -23.19 19.27
CA SER A 319 13.93 -22.41 18.65
C SER A 319 14.60 -23.23 17.55
N VAL A 320 14.93 -22.57 16.46
CA VAL A 320 15.47 -23.21 15.26
C VAL A 320 16.96 -23.52 15.45
N SER A 321 17.44 -24.58 14.81
CA SER A 321 18.88 -24.88 14.84
C SER A 321 19.66 -23.89 13.96
N PRO A 322 20.67 -23.17 14.52
CA PRO A 322 21.48 -22.26 13.71
C PRO A 322 22.24 -23.04 12.65
N HIS A 323 22.41 -22.43 11.48
CA HIS A 323 23.01 -23.10 10.32
C HIS A 323 23.89 -22.13 9.52
N PRO A 324 24.98 -22.58 8.87
CA PRO A 324 25.88 -21.70 8.13
C PRO A 324 25.21 -20.91 6.99
N ARG A 325 24.14 -21.45 6.37
CA ARG A 325 23.36 -20.72 5.34
C ARG A 325 22.44 -19.64 5.93
N SER A 326 22.16 -19.69 7.24
CA SER A 326 21.30 -18.76 7.96
C SER A 326 21.99 -18.36 9.26
N PRO A 327 23.06 -17.54 9.19
CA PRO A 327 23.81 -17.16 10.38
C PRO A 327 22.97 -16.27 11.29
N LEU A 328 23.30 -16.34 12.58
CA LEU A 328 22.71 -15.51 13.62
C LEU A 328 23.23 -14.08 13.49
N GLU A 329 22.32 -13.13 13.71
CA GLU A 329 22.57 -11.71 13.59
C GLU A 329 22.01 -11.00 14.83
N ASP A 330 22.71 -9.96 15.26
CA ASP A 330 22.14 -8.96 16.16
C ASP A 330 21.41 -7.94 15.27
N CYS A 331 20.08 -7.99 15.29
CA CYS A 331 19.23 -7.16 14.45
C CYS A 331 18.73 -5.96 15.26
N SER A 332 18.94 -4.74 14.76
CA SER A 332 18.42 -3.53 15.38
C SER A 332 17.42 -2.83 14.47
N LEU A 333 16.31 -2.37 15.03
CA LEU A 333 15.29 -1.58 14.35
C LEU A 333 15.35 -0.14 14.84
N HIS A 334 15.41 0.80 13.92
CA HIS A 334 15.59 2.22 14.22
C HIS A 334 14.44 3.04 13.64
N ILE A 335 13.89 3.96 14.42
CA ILE A 335 12.92 4.96 13.95
C ILE A 335 13.65 6.26 13.67
N VAL A 336 13.53 6.75 12.44
CA VAL A 336 14.14 7.99 11.98
C VAL A 336 13.07 9.01 11.61
N ASP A 337 13.14 10.21 12.20
CA ASP A 337 12.31 11.35 11.83
C ASP A 337 12.90 12.04 10.59
N ILE A 338 12.21 11.91 9.46
CA ILE A 338 12.63 12.44 8.16
C ILE A 338 12.51 13.97 8.12
N VAL A 339 11.55 14.53 8.87
CA VAL A 339 11.25 15.96 8.82
C VAL A 339 12.27 16.75 9.61
N ASN A 340 12.63 16.27 10.80
CA ASN A 340 13.59 16.92 11.69
C ASN A 340 15.03 16.41 11.52
N GLY A 341 15.21 15.26 10.88
CA GLY A 341 16.54 14.71 10.61
C GLY A 341 17.21 14.10 11.84
N ARG A 342 16.46 13.37 12.68
CA ARG A 342 16.98 12.78 13.92
C ARG A 342 16.61 11.30 14.04
N LEU A 343 17.49 10.54 14.68
CA LEU A 343 17.17 9.20 15.20
C LEU A 343 16.30 9.37 16.45
N CYS A 344 15.13 8.74 16.48
CA CYS A 344 14.20 8.85 17.61
C CYS A 344 14.39 7.72 18.62
N ASP A 345 14.37 6.47 18.15
CA ASP A 345 14.42 5.29 19.02
C ASP A 345 15.07 4.11 18.30
N THR A 346 15.61 3.17 19.08
CA THR A 346 16.30 1.96 18.60
C THR A 346 15.96 0.76 19.47
N ARG A 347 15.58 -0.36 18.82
CA ARG A 347 15.31 -1.63 19.49
C ARG A 347 16.20 -2.73 18.94
N THR A 348 17.01 -3.32 19.81
CA THR A 348 18.01 -4.32 19.45
C THR A 348 17.54 -5.72 19.87
N MET A 349 17.59 -6.68 18.96
CA MET A 349 17.27 -8.08 19.17
C MET A 349 18.53 -8.91 18.97
N LYS A 350 19.01 -9.52 20.05
CA LYS A 350 20.30 -10.23 20.08
C LYS A 350 20.16 -11.69 19.68
N THR A 351 21.20 -12.22 19.03
CA THR A 351 21.35 -13.63 18.65
C THR A 351 20.09 -14.20 18.00
N ASP A 352 19.56 -13.48 17.02
CA ASP A 352 18.29 -13.79 16.36
C ASP A 352 18.52 -13.93 14.84
N LYS A 353 17.47 -14.34 14.12
CA LYS A 353 17.40 -14.24 12.68
C LYS A 353 16.09 -13.57 12.28
N ILE A 354 16.21 -12.37 11.73
CA ILE A 354 15.06 -11.61 11.21
C ILE A 354 15.34 -11.29 9.75
N PHE A 355 14.44 -11.68 8.85
CA PHE A 355 14.58 -11.41 7.42
C PHE A 355 14.27 -9.94 7.08
N LEU A 356 15.23 -9.04 7.29
CA LEU A 356 15.09 -7.61 7.01
C LEU A 356 15.00 -7.31 5.49
N SER A 357 15.61 -8.15 4.65
CA SER A 357 15.59 -7.99 3.20
C SER A 357 14.17 -8.01 2.65
N HIS A 358 13.84 -7.00 1.85
CA HIS A 358 12.50 -6.75 1.30
C HIS A 358 11.37 -6.76 2.36
N ASN A 359 11.64 -6.37 3.60
CA ASN A 359 10.65 -6.33 4.69
C ASN A 359 9.93 -7.67 4.92
N GLN A 360 10.61 -8.82 4.80
CA GLN A 360 9.95 -10.13 4.92
C GLN A 360 9.67 -10.53 6.38
N GLY A 361 10.53 -10.14 7.31
CA GLY A 361 10.40 -10.39 8.74
C GLY A 361 9.71 -9.25 9.50
N LEU A 362 9.35 -8.16 8.83
CA LEU A 362 8.71 -6.99 9.43
C LEU A 362 7.40 -6.70 8.72
N TYR A 363 6.35 -6.39 9.49
CA TYR A 363 5.09 -5.95 8.92
C TYR A 363 4.52 -4.77 9.67
N LEU A 364 4.21 -3.69 8.96
CA LEU A 364 3.64 -2.47 9.53
C LEU A 364 2.21 -2.28 9.02
N TYR A 365 1.26 -2.22 9.94
CA TYR A 365 -0.13 -1.83 9.70
C TYR A 365 -0.39 -0.53 10.46
N GLU A 366 -0.62 0.57 9.75
CA GLU A 366 -0.77 1.91 10.33
C GLU A 366 0.38 2.29 11.28
N ASP A 367 0.18 2.17 12.59
CA ASP A 367 1.14 2.43 13.66
C ASP A 367 1.61 1.16 14.41
N THR A 368 1.08 -0.01 14.05
CA THR A 368 1.36 -1.30 14.69
C THR A 368 2.38 -2.08 13.86
N LEU A 369 3.55 -2.30 14.44
CA LEU A 369 4.65 -3.05 13.86
C LEU A 369 4.73 -4.46 14.45
N ALA A 370 4.65 -5.48 13.61
CA ALA A 370 4.98 -6.85 13.95
C ALA A 370 6.40 -7.20 13.47
N VAL A 371 7.17 -7.89 14.31
CA VAL A 371 8.52 -8.38 14.03
C VAL A 371 8.61 -9.88 14.30
N LEU A 372 8.97 -10.67 13.28
CA LEU A 372 9.10 -12.12 13.39
C LEU A 372 10.55 -12.50 13.69
N SER A 373 10.78 -12.97 14.91
CA SER A 373 11.98 -13.70 15.30
C SER A 373 11.90 -15.12 14.74
N VAL A 374 12.65 -15.41 13.68
CA VAL A 374 12.67 -16.73 13.06
C VAL A 374 13.47 -17.71 13.92
N GLN A 375 14.55 -17.25 14.55
CA GLN A 375 15.39 -18.09 15.40
C GLN A 375 14.61 -18.53 16.65
N HIS A 376 13.98 -17.61 17.37
CA HIS A 376 13.27 -17.92 18.61
C HIS A 376 11.80 -18.29 18.39
N GLN A 377 11.27 -18.24 17.17
CA GLN A 377 9.86 -18.53 16.88
C GLN A 377 8.91 -17.67 17.72
N THR A 378 9.21 -16.37 17.80
CA THR A 378 8.41 -15.38 18.53
C THR A 378 8.06 -14.20 17.62
N ILE A 379 6.91 -13.59 17.87
CA ILE A 379 6.44 -12.41 17.17
C ILE A 379 6.36 -11.28 18.19
N HIS A 380 7.12 -10.23 17.98
CA HIS A 380 7.08 -9.03 18.80
C HIS A 380 6.15 -8.01 18.16
N ILE A 381 5.19 -7.51 18.94
CA ILE A 381 4.25 -6.47 18.52
C ILE A 381 4.64 -5.18 19.22
N PHE A 382 4.99 -4.19 18.42
CA PHE A 382 5.31 -2.83 18.86
C PHE A 382 4.26 -1.86 18.33
N LYS A 383 3.90 -0.88 19.14
CA LYS A 383 3.11 0.28 18.70
C LYS A 383 4.00 1.50 18.61
N ILE A 384 3.88 2.25 17.53
CA ILE A 384 4.71 3.41 17.28
C ILE A 384 3.98 4.64 17.79
N SER A 385 4.56 5.31 18.79
CA SER A 385 4.00 6.56 19.32
C SER A 385 4.07 7.67 18.27
N HIS A 386 3.18 8.67 18.37
CA HIS A 386 3.19 9.88 17.52
C HIS A 386 4.52 10.66 17.59
N ASP A 387 5.28 10.49 18.69
CA ASP A 387 6.59 11.11 18.89
C ASP A 387 7.76 10.29 18.30
N GLY A 388 7.49 9.07 17.81
CA GLY A 388 8.48 8.22 17.13
C GLY A 388 9.23 7.25 18.05
N TYR A 389 8.58 6.73 19.09
CA TYR A 389 9.15 5.71 19.99
C TYR A 389 8.45 4.36 19.82
N PHE A 390 9.19 3.28 20.06
CA PHE A 390 8.64 1.93 20.15
C PHE A 390 8.03 1.70 21.52
N ALA A 391 6.74 1.39 21.55
CA ALA A 391 6.05 0.87 22.73
C ALA A 391 5.85 -0.64 22.59
N ASP A 392 6.37 -1.40 23.54
CA ASP A 392 6.22 -2.86 23.58
C ASP A 392 4.78 -3.20 23.97
N VAL A 393 4.02 -3.84 23.07
CA VAL A 393 2.62 -4.19 23.32
C VAL A 393 2.49 -5.64 23.72
N LYS A 394 3.07 -6.56 22.94
CA LYS A 394 2.87 -7.99 23.16
C LYS A 394 3.99 -8.81 22.55
N THR A 395 4.33 -9.93 23.18
CA THR A 395 5.19 -10.97 22.59
C THR A 395 4.40 -12.25 22.47
N ILE A 396 4.31 -12.79 21.24
CA ILE A 396 3.50 -13.96 20.91
C ILE A 396 4.43 -15.11 20.51
N GLY A 397 4.32 -16.27 21.16
CA GLY A 397 5.10 -17.46 20.81
C GLY A 397 5.03 -18.52 21.88
N ARG A 398 6.02 -18.53 22.78
CA ARG A 398 6.03 -19.40 23.99
C ARG A 398 4.78 -19.17 24.84
N PHE A 399 4.46 -17.90 25.07
CA PHE A 399 3.23 -17.44 25.73
C PHE A 399 2.38 -16.61 24.77
N CYS A 400 1.09 -16.49 25.09
CA CYS A 400 0.13 -15.69 24.31
C CYS A 400 -0.53 -14.59 25.14
N PHE A 401 -0.53 -14.70 26.46
CA PHE A 401 -0.94 -13.66 27.40
C PHE A 401 0.22 -13.27 28.30
N ASP A 402 0.16 -12.05 28.83
CA ASP A 402 1.25 -11.46 29.62
C ASP A 402 1.35 -12.10 31.03
N ASP A 403 0.24 -12.65 31.54
CA ASP A 403 0.13 -13.34 32.83
C ASP A 403 0.46 -14.85 32.75
N ASP A 404 0.58 -15.42 31.56
CA ASP A 404 0.90 -16.84 31.34
C ASP A 404 2.21 -17.24 32.05
N GLU A 405 3.24 -16.40 31.97
CA GLU A 405 4.54 -16.67 32.58
C GLU A 405 4.44 -16.76 34.10
N TRP A 406 3.68 -15.83 34.70
CA TRP A 406 3.45 -15.82 36.13
C TRP A 406 2.68 -17.05 36.59
N LEU A 407 1.61 -17.41 35.87
CA LEU A 407 0.78 -18.59 36.16
C LEU A 407 1.61 -19.89 36.12
N ILE A 408 2.45 -20.05 35.10
CA ILE A 408 3.30 -21.24 34.96
C ILE A 408 4.35 -21.28 36.07
N ASN A 409 4.91 -20.13 36.46
CA ASN A 409 5.87 -20.07 37.57
C ASN A 409 5.26 -20.46 38.91
N GLN A 410 3.97 -20.18 39.16
CA GLN A 410 3.28 -20.64 40.37
C GLN A 410 3.16 -22.17 40.42
N VAL A 411 2.88 -22.82 39.29
CA VAL A 411 2.74 -24.28 39.22
C VAL A 411 4.09 -25.00 39.18
N ARG A 412 5.14 -24.36 38.64
CA ARG A 412 6.51 -24.91 38.60
C ARG A 412 7.07 -25.24 39.97
N GLY A 413 6.68 -24.50 41.02
CA GLY A 413 7.07 -24.80 42.40
C GLY A 413 6.55 -26.15 42.94
N LEU A 414 5.56 -26.75 42.28
CA LEU A 414 4.98 -28.04 42.62
C LEU A 414 5.63 -29.22 41.87
N TRP A 415 6.60 -28.96 40.98
CA TRP A 415 7.20 -30.02 40.18
C TRP A 415 8.17 -30.87 41.02
N PRO A 416 8.23 -32.20 40.82
CA PRO A 416 8.85 -33.13 41.77
C PRO A 416 10.36 -32.95 42.01
N SER A 417 11.05 -32.10 41.23
CA SER A 417 12.51 -32.01 41.23
C SER A 417 13.09 -30.69 41.70
N GLY A 418 12.30 -29.63 41.98
CA GLY A 418 12.84 -28.32 42.41
C GLY A 418 13.87 -27.69 41.45
N GLN A 419 14.13 -28.31 40.29
CA GLN A 419 15.10 -27.86 39.32
C GLN A 419 14.46 -26.79 38.45
N LEU A 420 15.16 -25.66 38.28
CA LEU A 420 14.86 -24.65 37.28
C LEU A 420 14.92 -25.28 35.88
N VAL A 421 13.79 -25.79 35.39
CA VAL A 421 13.67 -26.29 34.01
C VAL A 421 13.76 -25.08 33.09
N ARG A 422 14.92 -24.92 32.45
CA ARG A 422 15.13 -23.86 31.47
C ARG A 422 14.11 -24.00 30.32
N PRO A 423 13.61 -22.89 29.75
CA PRO A 423 12.59 -22.91 28.68
C PRO A 423 12.90 -23.86 27.51
N PHE A 424 14.17 -24.00 27.13
CA PHE A 424 14.60 -24.92 26.08
C PHE A 424 14.30 -26.40 26.38
N ARG A 425 14.29 -26.80 27.65
CA ARG A 425 14.04 -28.19 28.09
C ARG A 425 12.58 -28.44 28.46
N GLU A 426 11.67 -27.52 28.16
CA GLU A 426 10.25 -27.72 28.39
C GLU A 426 9.71 -28.85 27.51
N ALA A 427 9.09 -29.86 28.14
CA ALA A 427 8.41 -30.94 27.42
C ALA A 427 7.09 -30.47 26.78
N THR A 428 6.50 -29.38 27.30
CA THR A 428 5.23 -28.82 26.87
C THR A 428 5.36 -28.07 25.54
N VAL A 429 4.37 -28.18 24.66
CA VAL A 429 4.30 -27.39 23.43
C VAL A 429 4.03 -25.92 23.77
N ASN A 430 4.62 -24.98 23.01
CA ASN A 430 4.40 -23.54 23.21
C ASN A 430 2.92 -23.16 23.04
N ALA A 431 2.49 -22.09 23.71
CA ALA A 431 1.08 -21.69 23.75
C ALA A 431 0.48 -21.43 22.36
N LEU A 432 1.20 -20.77 21.46
CA LEU A 432 0.72 -20.49 20.11
C LEU A 432 0.51 -21.77 19.30
N LYS A 433 1.50 -22.67 19.31
CA LYS A 433 1.44 -23.94 18.60
C LYS A 433 0.41 -24.89 19.22
N HIS A 434 0.28 -24.89 20.54
CA HIS A 434 -0.76 -25.64 21.23
C HIS A 434 -2.16 -25.22 20.76
N ARG A 435 -2.43 -23.90 20.66
CA ARG A 435 -3.71 -23.39 20.17
C ARG A 435 -4.00 -23.82 18.72
N LEU A 436 -2.97 -23.86 17.87
CA LEU A 436 -3.08 -24.41 16.51
C LEU A 436 -3.46 -25.89 16.53
N LEU A 437 -2.78 -26.71 17.33
CA LEU A 437 -3.05 -28.15 17.45
C LEU A 437 -4.46 -28.42 17.98
N VAL A 438 -4.89 -27.68 19.01
CA VAL A 438 -6.25 -27.78 19.57
C VAL A 438 -7.30 -27.39 18.54
N PHE A 439 -7.06 -26.33 17.75
CA PHE A 439 -7.97 -25.94 16.69
C PHE A 439 -8.14 -27.04 15.64
N LEU A 440 -7.03 -27.62 15.17
CA LEU A 440 -7.05 -28.72 14.19
C LEU A 440 -7.72 -29.98 14.74
N TYR A 441 -7.48 -30.31 16.01
CA TYR A 441 -8.12 -31.44 16.68
C TYR A 441 -9.63 -31.25 16.83
N ARG A 442 -10.08 -30.07 17.29
CA ARG A 442 -11.51 -29.74 17.37
C ARG A 442 -12.19 -29.80 16.01
N ARG A 443 -11.53 -29.28 14.97
CA ARG A 443 -12.01 -29.38 13.59
C ARG A 443 -12.15 -30.84 13.15
N ALA A 444 -11.19 -31.70 13.47
CA ALA A 444 -11.23 -33.12 13.14
C ALA A 444 -12.36 -33.87 13.89
N ILE A 445 -12.62 -33.54 15.16
CA ILE A 445 -13.77 -34.09 15.91
C ILE A 445 -15.08 -33.67 15.26
N ASN A 446 -15.27 -32.38 14.99
CA ASN A 446 -16.51 -31.88 14.41
C ASN A 446 -16.82 -32.55 13.05
N MET A 447 -15.78 -32.80 12.24
CA MET A 447 -15.92 -33.56 10.98
C MET A 447 -16.24 -35.04 11.22
N ALA A 448 -15.62 -35.66 12.23
CA ALA A 448 -15.90 -37.04 12.59
C ALA A 448 -17.33 -37.23 13.11
N GLU A 449 -17.85 -36.28 13.88
CA GLU A 449 -19.25 -36.27 14.34
C GLU A 449 -20.23 -36.07 13.18
N ALA A 450 -19.90 -35.18 12.24
CA ALA A 450 -20.74 -34.93 11.06
C ALA A 450 -20.80 -36.13 10.09
N GLU A 451 -19.69 -36.84 9.90
CA GLU A 451 -19.60 -38.00 9.00
C GLU A 451 -19.87 -39.35 9.69
N GLY A 452 -19.97 -39.35 11.03
CA GLY A 452 -20.10 -40.57 11.84
C GLY A 452 -18.85 -41.47 11.84
N ASN A 453 -17.69 -40.97 11.38
CA ASN A 453 -16.47 -41.76 11.18
C ASN A 453 -15.24 -41.09 11.82
N LEU A 454 -14.43 -41.87 12.54
CA LEU A 454 -13.20 -41.42 13.21
C LEU A 454 -12.01 -41.18 12.25
N PHE A 455 -12.23 -41.16 10.93
CA PHE A 455 -11.18 -41.06 9.93
C PHE A 455 -10.33 -39.78 10.09
N HIS A 456 -10.97 -38.62 10.22
CA HIS A 456 -10.27 -37.33 10.36
C HIS A 456 -9.43 -37.24 11.64
N VAL A 457 -9.93 -37.82 12.73
CA VAL A 457 -9.21 -37.89 14.01
C VAL A 457 -7.98 -38.78 13.89
N ARG A 458 -8.10 -39.97 13.25
CA ARG A 458 -6.96 -40.86 12.98
C ARG A 458 -5.91 -40.17 12.10
N LYS A 459 -6.35 -39.46 11.05
CA LYS A 459 -5.47 -38.69 10.16
C LYS A 459 -4.73 -37.57 10.90
N PHE A 460 -5.39 -36.90 11.85
CA PHE A 460 -4.75 -35.90 12.71
C PHE A 460 -3.62 -36.52 13.53
N TYR A 461 -3.86 -37.65 14.20
CA TYR A 461 -2.83 -38.33 14.98
C TYR A 461 -1.67 -38.85 14.14
N GLN A 462 -1.93 -39.36 12.93
CA GLN A 462 -0.87 -39.75 11.98
C GLN A 462 0.03 -38.56 11.59
N ASN A 463 -0.53 -37.37 11.48
CA ASN A 463 0.19 -36.16 11.08
C ASN A 463 0.66 -35.31 12.28
N PHE A 464 0.42 -35.74 13.51
CA PHE A 464 0.64 -34.94 14.70
C PHE A 464 2.09 -34.46 14.83
N ASP A 465 3.05 -35.38 14.70
CA ASP A 465 4.48 -35.06 14.81
C ASP A 465 4.94 -34.13 13.68
N HIS A 466 4.40 -34.31 12.47
CA HIS A 466 4.67 -33.43 11.34
C HIS A 466 4.19 -32.01 11.62
N ILE A 467 2.96 -31.83 12.12
CA ILE A 467 2.39 -30.51 12.44
C ILE A 467 3.16 -29.87 13.62
N ARG A 468 3.53 -30.66 14.62
CA ARG A 468 4.34 -30.22 15.77
C ARG A 468 5.72 -29.72 15.34
N ALA A 469 6.32 -30.36 14.34
CA ALA A 469 7.64 -30.00 13.81
C ALA A 469 7.63 -28.71 12.97
N LEU A 470 6.47 -28.22 12.52
CA LEU A 470 6.41 -26.98 11.74
C LEU A 470 6.91 -25.76 12.52
N ARG A 471 7.39 -24.78 11.76
CA ARG A 471 7.94 -23.50 12.22
C ARG A 471 7.30 -22.35 11.45
N ILE A 472 7.14 -21.20 12.08
CA ILE A 472 6.67 -19.96 11.47
C ILE A 472 7.74 -19.48 10.50
N TRP A 473 7.36 -19.37 9.23
CA TRP A 473 8.23 -18.90 8.16
C TRP A 473 8.02 -17.42 7.86
N LYS A 474 6.76 -17.00 7.78
CA LYS A 474 6.36 -15.64 7.40
C LYS A 474 5.13 -15.21 8.18
N MET A 475 4.95 -13.90 8.30
CA MET A 475 3.78 -13.30 8.93
C MET A 475 3.30 -12.08 8.15
N GLN A 476 2.07 -11.68 8.41
CA GLN A 476 1.45 -10.46 7.89
C GLN A 476 0.39 -10.00 8.89
N LEU A 477 0.29 -8.70 9.15
CA LEU A 477 -0.88 -8.12 9.82
C LEU A 477 -1.97 -7.91 8.76
N LEU A 478 -3.15 -8.50 9.02
CA LEU A 478 -4.34 -8.25 8.20
C LEU A 478 -4.99 -6.93 8.65
N ASP A 479 -5.12 -6.81 9.97
CA ASP A 479 -5.78 -5.72 10.68
C ASP A 479 -4.93 -5.39 11.94
N GLU A 480 -5.42 -4.50 12.81
CA GLU A 480 -4.77 -4.18 14.10
C GLU A 480 -4.67 -5.39 15.05
N SER A 481 -5.58 -6.37 14.95
CA SER A 481 -5.65 -7.51 15.88
C SER A 481 -5.45 -8.89 15.25
N GLN A 482 -5.41 -8.98 13.92
CA GLN A 482 -5.36 -10.26 13.20
C GLN A 482 -4.05 -10.44 12.45
N LEU A 483 -3.41 -11.59 12.68
CA LEU A 483 -2.19 -12.04 12.03
C LEU A 483 -2.46 -13.20 11.08
N LEU A 484 -1.91 -13.11 9.88
CA LEU A 484 -1.78 -14.23 8.96
C LEU A 484 -0.38 -14.82 9.08
N LEU A 485 -0.28 -16.02 9.65
CA LEU A 485 0.97 -16.74 9.84
C LEU A 485 1.11 -17.85 8.81
N LYS A 486 2.31 -18.06 8.30
CA LYS A 486 2.63 -19.20 7.43
C LYS A 486 3.58 -20.14 8.14
N TYR A 487 3.11 -21.33 8.43
CA TYR A 487 3.91 -22.43 8.98
C TYR A 487 4.46 -23.30 7.85
N ALA A 488 5.74 -23.65 7.93
CA ALA A 488 6.44 -24.54 7.02
C ALA A 488 7.38 -25.46 7.80
N SER A 489 8.03 -26.39 7.10
CA SER A 489 9.09 -27.20 7.72
C SER A 489 10.29 -26.35 8.13
N GLU A 490 11.09 -26.85 9.07
CA GLU A 490 12.34 -26.19 9.48
C GLU A 490 13.30 -25.98 8.31
N ASP A 491 13.36 -26.92 7.36
CA ASP A 491 14.24 -26.82 6.19
C ASP A 491 13.84 -25.69 5.24
N VAL A 492 12.55 -25.36 5.14
CA VAL A 492 12.08 -24.20 4.36
C VAL A 492 12.41 -22.90 5.08
N VAL A 493 12.19 -22.88 6.40
CA VAL A 493 12.46 -21.70 7.23
C VAL A 493 13.94 -21.34 7.26
N THR A 494 14.81 -22.34 7.29
CA THR A 494 16.28 -22.19 7.30
C THR A 494 16.91 -22.14 5.90
N LEU A 495 16.10 -22.02 4.84
CA LEU A 495 16.55 -21.95 3.45
C LEU A 495 17.41 -23.15 2.99
N ARG A 496 17.21 -24.33 3.61
CA ARG A 496 17.85 -25.60 3.20
C ARG A 496 17.12 -26.24 2.04
N ALA A 497 15.81 -26.08 1.98
CA ALA A 497 14.98 -26.63 0.91
C ALA A 497 15.25 -25.90 -0.43
N PRO A 498 15.57 -26.62 -1.52
CA PRO A 498 15.81 -26.02 -2.83
C PRO A 498 14.54 -25.39 -3.41
N ASP A 499 13.37 -26.01 -3.15
CA ASP A 499 12.07 -25.53 -3.58
C ASP A 499 11.11 -25.38 -2.40
N PRO A 500 10.92 -24.17 -1.84
CA PRO A 500 10.07 -23.98 -0.67
C PRO A 500 8.57 -24.18 -0.96
N ASN A 501 8.17 -24.08 -2.22
CA ASN A 501 6.76 -24.15 -2.63
C ASN A 501 6.24 -25.58 -2.82
N THR A 502 7.13 -26.58 -2.88
CA THR A 502 6.73 -27.99 -3.03
C THR A 502 6.33 -28.60 -1.69
N GLN A 503 6.91 -28.09 -0.60
CA GLN A 503 6.67 -28.59 0.75
C GLN A 503 5.31 -28.17 1.31
N PRO A 504 4.69 -28.99 2.19
CA PRO A 504 3.44 -28.65 2.84
C PRO A 504 3.62 -27.42 3.74
N ALA A 505 2.67 -26.50 3.63
CA ALA A 505 2.62 -25.29 4.45
C ALA A 505 1.19 -25.00 4.87
N PHE A 506 1.03 -24.41 6.04
CA PHE A 506 -0.26 -24.01 6.60
C PHE A 506 -0.33 -22.50 6.76
N PHE A 507 -1.45 -21.92 6.36
CA PHE A 507 -1.81 -20.54 6.66
C PHE A 507 -2.72 -20.52 7.88
N VAL A 508 -2.34 -19.78 8.91
CA VAL A 508 -3.05 -19.71 10.18
C VAL A 508 -3.47 -18.26 10.39
N VAL A 509 -4.77 -18.03 10.51
CA VAL A 509 -5.33 -16.73 10.88
C VAL A 509 -5.48 -16.71 12.40
N TYR A 510 -4.74 -15.83 13.07
CA TYR A 510 -4.67 -15.75 14.52
C TYR A 510 -5.09 -14.37 14.99
N ASN A 511 -6.01 -14.32 15.96
CA ASN A 511 -6.39 -13.10 16.67
C ASN A 511 -5.53 -12.94 17.92
N MET A 512 -4.80 -11.83 18.00
CA MET A 512 -3.86 -11.55 19.07
C MET A 512 -4.51 -10.96 20.35
N GLU A 513 -5.70 -10.37 20.26
CA GLU A 513 -6.45 -9.87 21.43
C GLU A 513 -6.94 -11.04 22.28
N ASN A 514 -7.68 -11.96 21.66
CA ASN A 514 -8.28 -13.10 22.34
C ASN A 514 -7.36 -14.32 22.42
N ALA A 515 -6.18 -14.24 21.80
CA ALA A 515 -5.27 -15.35 21.57
C ALA A 515 -5.95 -16.58 20.93
N GLN A 516 -6.76 -16.39 19.89
CA GLN A 516 -7.52 -17.49 19.26
C GLN A 516 -7.11 -17.70 17.81
N VAL A 517 -6.97 -18.97 17.41
CA VAL A 517 -6.85 -19.34 16.01
C VAL A 517 -8.25 -19.32 15.40
N ILE A 518 -8.46 -18.42 14.43
CA ILE A 518 -9.74 -18.25 13.73
C ILE A 518 -9.90 -19.34 12.68
N ASN A 519 -8.89 -19.52 11.82
CA ASN A 519 -8.93 -20.54 10.79
C ASN A 519 -7.54 -21.01 10.36
N VAL A 520 -7.49 -22.21 9.77
CA VAL A 520 -6.28 -22.83 9.24
C VAL A 520 -6.56 -23.36 7.84
N TYR A 521 -5.70 -22.98 6.90
CA TYR A 521 -5.77 -23.36 5.50
C TYR A 521 -4.50 -24.07 5.06
N GLU A 522 -4.64 -25.11 4.26
CA GLU A 522 -3.52 -25.77 3.59
C GLU A 522 -3.07 -24.98 2.36
N ASN A 523 -1.83 -25.19 1.91
CA ASN A 523 -1.30 -24.58 0.68
C ASN A 523 -2.03 -24.98 -0.61
N THR A 524 -2.90 -25.99 -0.56
CA THR A 524 -3.77 -26.47 -1.65
C THR A 524 -5.20 -25.94 -1.58
N SER A 525 -5.56 -25.18 -0.52
CA SER A 525 -6.93 -24.76 -0.29
C SER A 525 -7.41 -23.75 -1.33
N GLN A 526 -8.56 -24.05 -1.95
CA GLN A 526 -9.23 -23.14 -2.88
C GLN A 526 -9.95 -21.99 -2.15
N GLU A 527 -10.30 -22.15 -0.88
CA GLU A 527 -11.02 -21.13 -0.11
C GLU A 527 -10.17 -19.88 0.08
N ILE A 528 -8.93 -20.04 0.57
CA ILE A 528 -8.00 -18.92 0.74
C ILE A 528 -7.57 -18.33 -0.60
N LEU A 529 -7.53 -19.15 -1.67
CA LEU A 529 -7.30 -18.65 -3.02
C LEU A 529 -8.44 -17.74 -3.49
N ASN A 530 -9.69 -18.15 -3.28
CA ASN A 530 -10.86 -17.34 -3.62
C ASN A 530 -10.89 -16.04 -2.81
N LEU A 531 -10.51 -16.09 -1.53
CA LEU A 531 -10.35 -14.88 -0.71
C LEU A 531 -9.25 -13.97 -1.26
N PHE A 532 -8.11 -14.54 -1.66
CA PHE A 532 -7.00 -13.79 -2.25
C PHE A 532 -7.37 -13.14 -3.58
N GLU A 533 -8.07 -13.86 -4.47
CA GLU A 533 -8.51 -13.36 -5.78
C GLU A 533 -9.55 -12.22 -5.64
N ASN A 534 -10.47 -12.32 -4.67
CA ASN A 534 -11.55 -11.33 -4.51
C ASN A 534 -11.16 -10.12 -3.64
N PHE A 535 -10.27 -10.30 -2.66
CA PHE A 535 -9.93 -9.30 -1.64
C PHE A 535 -8.44 -8.93 -1.60
N CYS A 536 -7.76 -9.02 -2.74
CA CYS A 536 -6.32 -8.80 -2.85
C CYS A 536 -5.85 -7.44 -2.28
N ASP A 537 -6.65 -6.40 -2.44
CA ASP A 537 -6.33 -5.05 -1.97
C ASP A 537 -6.36 -4.89 -0.45
N LEU A 538 -7.28 -5.62 0.22
CA LEU A 538 -7.32 -5.65 1.68
C LEU A 538 -6.07 -6.32 2.22
N LEU A 539 -5.63 -7.41 1.58
CA LEU A 539 -4.37 -8.08 1.92
C LEU A 539 -3.12 -7.23 1.60
N ARG A 540 -3.25 -6.13 0.87
CA ARG A 540 -2.14 -5.21 0.55
C ARG A 540 -2.11 -3.97 1.43
N ASN A 541 -3.12 -3.76 2.28
CA ASN A 541 -3.32 -2.54 3.07
C ASN A 541 -3.26 -1.27 2.23
N ALA A 542 -3.88 -1.31 1.03
CA ALA A 542 -3.93 -0.15 0.17
C ALA A 542 -4.90 0.89 0.77
N THR A 543 -4.36 2.02 1.24
CA THR A 543 -5.12 3.03 1.99
C THR A 543 -6.10 3.82 1.13
N GLN A 544 -5.86 3.99 -0.18
CA GLN A 544 -6.83 4.56 -1.15
C GLN A 544 -6.58 4.07 -2.58
N GLY A 545 -7.64 3.60 -3.26
CA GLY A 545 -7.69 3.34 -4.71
C GLY A 545 -6.41 2.71 -5.27
N SER A 546 -6.12 1.47 -4.89
CA SER A 546 -4.90 0.82 -5.37
C SER A 546 -4.92 0.76 -6.90
N PRO A 547 -3.79 1.04 -7.60
CA PRO A 547 -3.64 0.70 -9.02
C PRO A 547 -3.78 -0.81 -9.33
N SER A 548 -3.99 -1.63 -8.29
CA SER A 548 -3.95 -3.08 -8.35
C SER A 548 -5.30 -3.82 -8.29
N SER A 549 -6.39 -3.17 -7.88
CA SER A 549 -7.75 -3.77 -7.86
C SER A 549 -8.53 -3.49 -9.13
N ASN A 550 -7.91 -3.73 -10.28
CA ASN A 550 -8.53 -3.43 -11.57
C ASN A 550 -8.90 -4.72 -12.28
N VAL A 551 -9.96 -4.67 -13.10
CA VAL A 551 -10.42 -5.83 -13.90
C VAL A 551 -9.26 -6.43 -14.70
N PHE A 552 -8.36 -5.59 -15.22
CA PHE A 552 -7.17 -6.01 -15.94
C PHE A 552 -6.17 -6.78 -15.08
N ALA A 553 -5.97 -6.38 -13.82
CA ALA A 553 -5.12 -7.11 -12.88
C ALA A 553 -5.70 -8.50 -12.61
N ASN A 554 -7.02 -8.59 -12.43
CA ASN A 554 -7.72 -9.87 -12.27
C ASN A 554 -7.58 -10.74 -13.53
N VAL A 555 -7.73 -10.17 -14.73
CA VAL A 555 -7.54 -10.90 -16.00
C VAL A 555 -6.11 -11.43 -16.12
N ILE A 556 -5.09 -10.65 -15.76
CA ILE A 556 -3.69 -11.11 -15.77
C ILE A 556 -3.50 -12.27 -14.79
N HIS A 557 -4.07 -12.16 -13.59
CA HIS A 557 -4.02 -13.22 -12.59
C HIS A 557 -4.70 -14.51 -13.08
N GLN A 558 -5.89 -14.41 -13.67
CA GLN A 558 -6.61 -15.55 -14.23
C GLN A 558 -5.87 -16.18 -15.42
N ARG A 559 -5.25 -15.36 -16.29
CA ARG A 559 -4.41 -15.88 -17.38
C ARG A 559 -3.20 -16.64 -16.84
N PHE A 560 -2.53 -16.08 -15.84
CA PHE A 560 -1.39 -16.74 -15.20
C PHE A 560 -1.79 -18.09 -14.59
N LYS A 561 -2.93 -18.14 -13.91
CA LYS A 561 -3.54 -19.37 -13.39
C LYS A 561 -3.78 -20.39 -14.52
N GLN A 562 -4.43 -19.97 -15.60
CA GLN A 562 -4.71 -20.83 -16.76
C GLN A 562 -3.43 -21.36 -17.41
N THR A 563 -2.40 -20.53 -17.57
CA THR A 563 -1.09 -20.95 -18.12
C THR A 563 -0.45 -22.04 -17.27
N ILE A 564 -0.55 -21.96 -15.94
CA ILE A 564 -0.03 -23.01 -15.06
C ILE A 564 -0.86 -24.28 -15.19
N VAL A 565 -2.19 -24.16 -15.21
CA VAL A 565 -3.09 -25.32 -15.33
C VAL A 565 -2.88 -26.06 -16.66
N SER A 566 -2.65 -25.35 -17.76
CA SER A 566 -2.45 -25.95 -19.10
C SER A 566 -1.05 -26.54 -19.33
N ALA A 567 -0.12 -26.39 -18.40
CA ALA A 567 1.25 -26.88 -18.57
C ALA A 567 1.33 -28.42 -18.48
N ARG A 568 2.38 -29.03 -19.07
CA ARG A 568 2.57 -30.51 -19.17
C ARG A 568 2.62 -31.24 -17.83
N PHE A 569 2.98 -30.55 -16.75
CA PHE A 569 2.93 -31.04 -15.36
C PHE A 569 2.09 -30.12 -14.48
N GLY A 570 1.24 -29.30 -15.10
CA GLY A 570 0.38 -28.36 -14.44
C GLY A 570 -0.88 -29.02 -13.90
N GLY A 571 -1.54 -28.33 -12.98
CA GLY A 571 -2.84 -28.73 -12.47
C GLY A 571 -3.43 -27.64 -11.60
N GLN A 572 -4.71 -27.79 -11.25
CA GLN A 572 -5.40 -26.81 -10.40
C GLN A 572 -4.71 -26.66 -9.03
N THR A 573 -4.26 -27.78 -8.45
CA THR A 573 -3.55 -27.80 -7.17
C THR A 573 -2.19 -27.11 -7.24
N GLU A 574 -1.44 -27.32 -8.31
CA GLU A 574 -0.16 -26.63 -8.53
C GLU A 574 -0.35 -25.12 -8.77
N ALA A 575 -1.37 -24.75 -9.54
CA ALA A 575 -1.73 -23.36 -9.76
C ALA A 575 -2.07 -22.67 -8.44
N THR A 576 -2.91 -23.30 -7.60
CA THR A 576 -3.22 -22.81 -6.25
C THR A 576 -1.96 -22.64 -5.41
N LYS A 577 -1.08 -23.64 -5.35
CA LYS A 577 0.19 -23.54 -4.59
C LYS A 577 1.07 -22.39 -5.07
N ARG A 578 1.23 -22.21 -6.39
CA ARG A 578 2.05 -21.13 -6.97
C ARG A 578 1.44 -19.75 -6.70
N LEU A 579 0.13 -19.60 -6.77
CA LEU A 579 -0.55 -18.34 -6.47
C LEU A 579 -0.44 -17.99 -4.98
N LEU A 580 -0.73 -18.95 -4.10
CA LEU A 580 -0.64 -18.77 -2.65
C LEU A 580 0.81 -18.63 -2.14
N SER A 581 1.82 -18.96 -2.94
CA SER A 581 3.22 -18.71 -2.59
C SER A 581 3.53 -17.23 -2.34
N GLN A 582 2.73 -16.33 -2.91
CA GLN A 582 2.81 -14.88 -2.71
C GLN A 582 2.41 -14.44 -1.31
N LEU A 583 1.60 -15.25 -0.61
CA LEU A 583 1.18 -14.99 0.76
C LEU A 583 2.18 -15.61 1.77
N PRO A 584 2.41 -14.93 2.89
CA PRO A 584 1.98 -13.58 3.23
C PRO A 584 2.73 -12.50 2.43
N ILE A 585 2.07 -11.37 2.19
CA ILE A 585 2.63 -10.23 1.46
C ILE A 585 3.60 -9.46 2.37
N SER A 586 4.71 -8.95 1.83
CA SER A 586 5.65 -8.11 2.58
C SER A 586 5.11 -6.68 2.71
N ALA A 587 5.34 -6.03 3.86
CA ALA A 587 4.81 -4.69 4.08
C ALA A 587 5.39 -3.66 3.11
N GLN A 588 4.51 -2.80 2.58
CA GLN A 588 4.83 -1.70 1.65
C GLN A 588 5.65 -2.11 0.42
N SER A 589 5.50 -3.35 -0.05
CA SER A 589 6.24 -3.87 -1.20
C SER A 589 5.68 -3.44 -2.56
N TYR A 590 4.54 -2.77 -2.60
CA TYR A 590 3.88 -2.32 -3.83
C TYR A 590 4.07 -0.83 -4.03
N SER A 591 4.24 -0.42 -5.28
CA SER A 591 4.27 0.98 -5.68
C SER A 591 2.85 1.54 -5.76
N SER A 592 2.66 2.75 -5.26
CA SER A 592 1.41 3.52 -5.37
C SER A 592 1.34 4.37 -6.63
N SER A 593 2.35 4.32 -7.51
CA SER A 593 2.43 5.20 -8.66
C SER A 593 1.35 4.89 -9.72
N PRO A 594 0.67 5.93 -10.26
CA PRO A 594 -0.36 5.75 -11.29
C PRO A 594 0.22 5.26 -12.63
N TYR A 595 1.51 5.43 -12.88
CA TYR A 595 2.15 4.95 -14.12
C TYR A 595 2.22 3.43 -14.23
N LEU A 596 2.10 2.73 -13.11
CA LEU A 596 2.02 1.27 -13.04
C LEU A 596 0.58 0.77 -12.91
N ASP A 597 -0.41 1.65 -13.07
CA ASP A 597 -1.80 1.26 -13.08
C ASP A 597 -2.17 0.52 -14.37
N LEU A 598 -2.54 -0.75 -14.22
CA LEU A 598 -2.93 -1.65 -15.31
C LEU A 598 -4.24 -1.23 -16.00
N GLN A 599 -5.03 -0.34 -15.38
CA GLN A 599 -6.20 0.25 -16.01
C GLN A 599 -5.83 1.38 -16.99
N LEU A 600 -4.78 2.14 -16.69
CA LEU A 600 -4.34 3.24 -17.55
C LEU A 600 -3.40 2.75 -18.66
N PHE A 601 -2.44 1.91 -18.29
CA PHE A 601 -1.36 1.47 -19.18
C PHE A 601 -1.33 -0.05 -19.34
N SER A 602 -1.06 -0.49 -20.56
CA SER A 602 -0.64 -1.85 -20.87
C SER A 602 0.87 -1.88 -21.04
N TYR A 603 1.54 -2.70 -20.24
CA TYR A 603 2.98 -2.96 -20.29
C TYR A 603 3.24 -4.44 -20.00
N ASP A 604 4.47 -4.89 -20.23
CA ASP A 604 4.89 -6.28 -19.98
C ASP A 604 5.47 -6.44 -18.56
N ASP A 605 4.74 -7.19 -17.72
CA ASP A 605 5.06 -7.43 -16.29
C ASP A 605 6.37 -8.22 -16.07
N LYS A 606 6.91 -8.82 -17.15
CA LYS A 606 8.22 -9.47 -17.14
C LYS A 606 9.35 -8.47 -16.87
N TRP A 607 9.24 -7.25 -17.41
CA TRP A 607 10.32 -6.26 -17.35
C TRP A 607 10.12 -5.22 -16.25
N VAL A 608 8.88 -4.84 -15.94
CA VAL A 608 8.50 -3.89 -14.88
C VAL A 608 7.24 -4.40 -14.20
N SER A 609 7.19 -4.37 -12.87
CA SER A 609 5.99 -4.76 -12.12
C SER A 609 5.61 -3.75 -11.05
N LEU A 610 4.35 -3.84 -10.59
CA LEU A 610 3.84 -3.04 -9.47
C LEU A 610 4.55 -3.36 -8.15
N MET A 611 5.00 -4.60 -7.96
CA MET A 611 5.80 -5.00 -6.82
C MET A 611 7.24 -4.49 -7.00
N GLU A 612 7.77 -3.84 -5.96
CA GLU A 612 9.11 -3.23 -5.90
C GLU A 612 10.22 -4.29 -5.74
N ARG A 613 10.26 -5.26 -6.66
CA ARG A 613 11.33 -6.25 -6.75
C ARG A 613 12.15 -6.06 -8.02
N PRO A 614 13.48 -6.26 -7.96
CA PRO A 614 14.32 -6.20 -9.14
C PRO A 614 13.85 -7.19 -10.21
N LYS A 615 13.77 -6.72 -11.46
CA LYS A 615 13.41 -7.51 -12.65
C LYS A 615 14.62 -7.66 -13.55
N THR A 616 14.60 -8.65 -14.44
CA THR A 616 15.67 -8.82 -15.42
C THR A 616 15.73 -7.61 -16.37
N SER A 617 16.92 -7.09 -16.64
CA SER A 617 17.11 -6.03 -17.63
C SER A 617 16.90 -6.61 -19.03
N GLY A 618 16.07 -5.95 -19.84
CA GLY A 618 16.02 -6.17 -21.28
C GLY A 618 16.99 -5.24 -22.01
N GLU A 619 17.34 -5.60 -23.25
CA GLU A 619 18.07 -4.73 -24.19
C GLU A 619 17.14 -3.70 -24.86
N HIS A 620 15.87 -4.07 -25.00
CA HIS A 620 14.86 -3.24 -25.64
C HIS A 620 14.17 -2.31 -24.64
N PRO A 621 13.74 -1.12 -25.07
CA PRO A 621 12.96 -0.23 -24.22
C PRO A 621 11.61 -0.84 -23.85
N ILE A 622 11.20 -0.57 -22.62
CA ILE A 622 9.91 -1.00 -22.09
C ILE A 622 8.85 -0.06 -22.62
N ARG A 623 7.84 -0.61 -23.31
CA ARG A 623 6.81 0.16 -24.01
C ARG A 623 5.54 0.23 -23.16
N PHE A 624 5.04 1.44 -22.97
CA PHE A 624 3.78 1.70 -22.26
C PHE A 624 2.72 2.17 -23.25
N TYR A 625 1.67 1.37 -23.41
CA TYR A 625 0.55 1.67 -24.29
C TYR A 625 -0.64 2.15 -23.45
N VAL A 626 -1.37 3.16 -23.92
CA VAL A 626 -2.64 3.55 -23.28
C VAL A 626 -3.65 2.42 -23.49
N ARG A 627 -4.31 1.98 -22.42
CA ARG A 627 -5.22 0.83 -22.47
C ARG A 627 -6.42 1.06 -23.38
N GLU A 628 -6.99 2.27 -23.35
CA GLU A 628 -8.21 2.62 -24.09
C GLU A 628 -7.97 2.76 -25.60
N SER A 629 -6.89 3.43 -26.00
CA SER A 629 -6.59 3.70 -27.40
C SER A 629 -5.61 2.72 -28.04
N GLY A 630 -4.86 1.95 -27.24
CA GLY A 630 -3.78 1.08 -27.73
C GLY A 630 -2.55 1.83 -28.25
N LEU A 631 -2.54 3.17 -28.17
CA LEU A 631 -1.45 3.99 -28.66
C LEU A 631 -0.23 3.88 -27.73
N LEU A 632 0.95 3.75 -28.32
CA LEU A 632 2.21 3.84 -27.59
C LEU A 632 2.36 5.26 -27.03
N ARG A 633 2.44 5.38 -25.69
CA ARG A 633 2.52 6.69 -25.04
C ARG A 633 3.93 7.10 -24.68
N PHE A 634 4.72 6.18 -24.13
CA PHE A 634 6.11 6.44 -23.78
C PHE A 634 6.92 5.14 -23.70
N ARG A 635 8.25 5.31 -23.66
CA ARG A 635 9.23 4.23 -23.57
C ARG A 635 10.19 4.49 -22.41
N ILE A 636 10.52 3.44 -21.67
CA ILE A 636 11.52 3.50 -20.59
C ILE A 636 12.77 2.73 -21.05
N TYR A 637 13.89 3.44 -21.11
CA TYR A 637 15.20 2.86 -21.45
C TYR A 637 15.92 2.45 -20.18
N ALA A 638 15.67 1.23 -19.72
CA ALA A 638 16.29 0.73 -18.50
C ALA A 638 17.73 0.27 -18.72
N GLY A 639 18.02 -0.34 -19.88
CA GLY A 639 19.30 -0.96 -20.23
C GLY A 639 20.34 -0.02 -20.83
N ILE A 640 21.62 -0.35 -20.63
CA ILE A 640 22.74 0.26 -21.36
C ILE A 640 22.75 -0.32 -22.78
N LEU A 641 22.38 0.49 -23.76
CA LEU A 641 22.45 0.14 -25.18
C LEU A 641 23.91 -0.10 -25.60
N GLY A 642 24.18 -1.19 -26.34
CA GLY A 642 25.49 -1.47 -26.93
C GLY A 642 26.48 -2.28 -26.09
N ARG A 643 26.14 -2.70 -24.86
CA ARG A 643 26.98 -3.66 -24.11
C ARG A 643 26.57 -5.11 -24.39
N PRO A 644 27.52 -6.03 -24.63
CA PRO A 644 27.21 -7.43 -24.87
C PRO A 644 26.39 -8.02 -23.71
N ALA A 645 25.53 -8.99 -24.03
CA ALA A 645 24.75 -9.73 -23.04
C ALA A 645 25.70 -10.28 -21.95
N PRO A 646 25.29 -10.22 -20.66
CA PRO A 646 26.11 -10.80 -19.60
C PRO A 646 26.31 -12.31 -19.84
N PRO A 647 27.40 -12.89 -19.32
CA PRO A 647 27.58 -14.35 -19.33
C PRO A 647 26.37 -15.05 -18.69
N SER A 648 26.05 -16.27 -19.13
CA SER A 648 24.86 -17.03 -18.72
C SER A 648 24.72 -17.23 -17.20
N SER A 649 25.82 -17.06 -16.44
CA SER A 649 25.86 -17.12 -14.98
C SER A 649 25.40 -15.85 -14.27
N ALA A 650 25.37 -14.68 -14.92
CA ALA A 650 25.04 -13.40 -14.30
C ALA A 650 23.82 -12.74 -14.96
N ARG A 651 22.71 -12.60 -14.23
CA ARG A 651 21.53 -11.88 -14.71
C ARG A 651 21.66 -10.40 -14.35
N ARG A 652 21.56 -9.49 -15.34
CA ARG A 652 21.41 -8.06 -15.06
C ARG A 652 20.04 -7.81 -14.46
N LEU A 653 19.99 -7.21 -13.27
CA LEU A 653 18.74 -6.86 -12.60
C LEU A 653 18.57 -5.34 -12.56
N VAL A 654 17.33 -4.90 -12.71
CA VAL A 654 16.92 -3.49 -12.63
C VAL A 654 15.82 -3.35 -11.59
N ALA A 655 16.03 -2.45 -10.64
CA ALA A 655 15.00 -1.99 -9.72
C ALA A 655 14.39 -0.69 -10.25
N PHE A 656 13.08 -0.56 -10.16
CA PHE A 656 12.36 0.65 -10.56
C PHE A 656 11.74 1.32 -9.35
N THR A 657 11.91 2.63 -9.27
CA THR A 657 11.30 3.48 -8.24
C THR A 657 10.55 4.61 -8.93
N PHE A 658 9.23 4.48 -9.00
CA PHE A 658 8.36 5.50 -9.57
C PHE A 658 7.94 6.52 -8.51
N HIS A 659 7.83 7.79 -8.90
CA HIS A 659 7.25 8.81 -8.03
C HIS A 659 5.74 8.53 -7.84
N PRO A 660 5.17 8.74 -6.63
CA PRO A 660 3.75 8.50 -6.38
C PRO A 660 2.82 9.41 -7.19
N THR A 661 3.24 10.62 -7.59
CA THR A 661 2.37 11.63 -8.24
C THR A 661 2.94 12.33 -9.47
N ASP A 662 4.24 12.25 -9.73
CA ASP A 662 4.90 13.13 -10.71
C ASP A 662 5.43 12.27 -11.85
N PRO A 663 5.56 12.79 -13.09
CA PRO A 663 6.10 12.06 -14.25
C PRO A 663 7.61 11.85 -14.12
N PHE A 664 8.00 11.07 -13.12
CA PHE A 664 9.37 10.80 -12.74
C PHE A 664 9.52 9.35 -12.29
N ALA A 665 10.53 8.68 -12.82
CA ALA A 665 10.93 7.35 -12.35
C ALA A 665 12.45 7.20 -12.37
N ILE A 666 12.96 6.38 -11.47
CA ILE A 666 14.37 6.01 -11.39
C ILE A 666 14.47 4.53 -11.76
N SER A 667 15.38 4.19 -12.66
CA SER A 667 15.81 2.80 -12.84
C SER A 667 17.25 2.64 -12.33
N VAL A 668 17.46 1.63 -11.50
CA VAL A 668 18.74 1.31 -10.91
C VAL A 668 19.15 -0.07 -11.41
N GLN A 669 20.22 -0.12 -12.19
CA GLN A 669 20.82 -1.37 -12.64
C GLN A 669 21.94 -1.79 -11.69
N ARG A 670 21.98 -3.08 -11.36
CA ARG A 670 23.08 -3.66 -10.59
C ARG A 670 23.73 -4.79 -11.37
N THR A 671 25.01 -4.64 -11.67
CA THR A 671 25.83 -5.67 -12.30
C THR A 671 27.16 -5.79 -11.57
N ASN A 672 27.30 -6.83 -10.75
CA ASN A 672 28.49 -7.11 -9.92
C ASN A 672 28.96 -5.89 -9.10
N SER A 673 29.84 -5.06 -9.67
CA SER A 673 30.46 -3.86 -9.11
C SER A 673 29.86 -2.54 -9.63
N GLU A 674 29.11 -2.53 -10.73
CA GLU A 674 28.54 -1.32 -11.32
C GLU A 674 27.12 -1.05 -10.77
N TYR A 675 26.92 0.18 -10.31
CA TYR A 675 25.63 0.73 -9.86
C TYR A 675 25.25 1.87 -10.80
N VAL A 676 24.48 1.55 -11.85
CA VAL A 676 24.09 2.51 -12.89
C VAL A 676 22.69 3.02 -12.60
N VAL A 677 22.54 4.34 -12.58
CA VAL A 677 21.27 5.00 -12.30
C VAL A 677 20.82 5.76 -13.54
N ASN A 678 19.57 5.55 -13.94
CA ASN A 678 18.94 6.32 -15.01
C ASN A 678 17.71 7.04 -14.46
N PHE A 679 17.49 8.27 -14.90
CA PHE A 679 16.27 9.02 -14.61
C PHE A 679 15.38 9.06 -15.85
N HIS A 680 14.10 8.80 -15.62
CA HIS A 680 13.05 8.90 -16.61
C HIS A 680 12.22 10.13 -16.25
N VAL A 681 12.31 11.15 -17.09
CA VAL A 681 11.76 12.49 -16.85
C VAL A 681 10.81 12.85 -17.98
N ARG A 682 10.00 13.88 -17.77
CA ARG A 682 9.22 14.51 -18.83
C ARG A 682 10.09 15.56 -19.53
N HIS A 683 10.16 15.48 -20.85
CA HIS A 683 10.73 16.50 -21.74
C HIS A 683 9.63 17.01 -22.67
N ILE A 684 9.54 18.33 -22.87
CA ILE A 684 8.46 18.99 -23.62
C ILE A 684 8.93 19.37 -25.01
#